data_AF-A0A3B3QBS2-F1
#
_entry.id   AF-A0A3B3QBS2-F1
#
_cell.length_a   1.000
_cell.length_b   1.000
_cell.length_c   1.000
_cell.angle_alpha   90.00
_cell.angle_beta   90.00
_cell.angle_gamma   90.00
#
_symmetry.space_group_name_H-M   'P 1'
#
loop_
_entity.id
_entity.type
_entity.pdbx_description
1 polymer ?
#
loop_
_entity_poly.entity_id
_entity_poly.type
_entity_poly.pdbx_seq_one_letter_code
_entity_poly.pdbx_strand_id
1 'polypeptide(L)'
;MDNAPPSALQYVRNGRKNLMDQLKFPISTAKELNQHGILSEEELCAIRGQSGRPDATSKLLDMVIAKGEQACCELLQLLQNIYALKWYAFCDSHPCYSRQHSPEEAFHDWIKNIPQSLTKGSRETSLPRFIGNYLYLDVKEDEDEAVFEEAGAIMKQHPEKMQLYLHVDQDFQHLGEALRDMIFKCLPQISRISESSTDSGIGLRESSACSGIGSRKLHHFGTEEERLLSPMNNFLQQLFLQAALNKAQTGQKTVMLLSELIDFHTIFEANVYNGTSSQRKTEFRLDLFSHIKDFETKKNKSLQSILHPVYQSTPAVWDIDLSKRKASILHEVLKFQIEKKTVNILSWSDEENELKSFLLCLPYISHLRLSDRHFYTEEAIRFIANLFIQAAECDRETGERKLQLLSSVCSYSSFPFAGDTNTDGDLKKQSDFLLDLYSFLKDCENPSRRNVLLALQPVFQSVPAVWVINLSNRKASILFKVLKLQTMKKPVKLVSWSDEENELKSFLQCLPYISQLRLSGWQFYSEEAIRFIANLFIQAAVCDRETGEKNLQLLSSVCSYSSFPFFGDTNSDDDDDDDDDDDDDDLERQSNFLLDLYSLLKDCENPSYKHVLLALQSIYQSAPAVWVVDLSETKVSTLYEVLEFQTVKKPAKLVGWPNEENEQRSFLQCLHYVSELDISKQLLQQLLCLISVGDEVQAASLSRVLGREVNLSHILIDPQTCMSLAAVLEQAEGLSKLDLSHCQLNDHRVELLLPHLHKARVLNLSNNDISDLGALRIHSAVSTSSYIQTVRLFNNRITDTATFLTDPRYDLWDQSKGQITVELKPDLNSHNGEFCYSLSCESGGHFQCSATGLVFLMKRAGKVEYSPTYWDEATLKTAGYEPAGPLFNIENPEKGLCSLQLPHCEADVEGREHLSVAHFCDGNMEVLKPLAVTDTHVKIHVQDLSLFGIVRSILSLITSSVRGQVLLFQPRRSTTQKQIYVFLLPSNVPLSQVSEQHKECMYIKTSSDCTLTPNQKYSVTSELEVHHEIQPKSQVFFWNFGPNFHPTFEIFFSNDITALHLAVLENGECEVWARKVHLSSEAAPDAAENCHISQIDWKDYLLDVLEELTDEEMKNLKMRMPAPAGHKGIPKSRLHGADRPDLRNFMVERWGVEGSITATKEGLSKIQRNDLIEKLNDFLQKLSN
;
A
#
# COMPACT_ATOMS: atom_id res chain seq x y z
N MET A 1 -13.13 34.31 -43.57
CA MET A 1 -12.48 35.43 -42.87
C MET A 1 -12.57 35.11 -41.39
N ASP A 2 -11.38 34.91 -40.82
CA ASP A 2 -10.97 34.92 -39.42
C ASP A 2 -11.68 33.98 -38.42
N ASN A 3 -11.30 32.69 -38.43
CA ASN A 3 -11.44 31.80 -37.27
C ASN A 3 -10.14 31.79 -36.45
N ALA A 4 -9.82 32.91 -35.82
CA ALA A 4 -8.87 32.93 -34.72
C ALA A 4 -9.63 32.63 -33.41
N PRO A 5 -9.11 31.80 -32.49
CA PRO A 5 -9.75 31.58 -31.19
C PRO A 5 -9.96 32.93 -30.47
N PRO A 6 -11.09 33.11 -29.74
CA PRO A 6 -11.36 34.35 -29.02
C PRO A 6 -10.24 34.61 -28.01
N SER A 7 -9.81 35.87 -27.92
CA SER A 7 -8.80 36.29 -26.95
C SER A 7 -9.32 36.03 -25.53
N ALA A 8 -8.44 35.70 -24.56
CA ALA A 8 -8.79 35.52 -23.15
C ALA A 8 -9.63 36.68 -22.59
N LEU A 9 -9.37 37.93 -23.01
CA LEU A 9 -10.19 39.09 -22.64
C LEU A 9 -11.63 38.98 -23.20
N GLN A 10 -11.78 38.61 -24.47
CA GLN A 10 -13.09 38.36 -25.07
C GLN A 10 -13.78 37.17 -24.39
N TYR A 11 -13.02 36.17 -23.98
CA TYR A 11 -13.52 34.96 -23.34
C TYR A 11 -14.09 35.24 -21.95
N VAL A 12 -13.35 35.96 -21.10
CA VAL A 12 -13.82 36.38 -19.76
C VAL A 12 -15.01 37.36 -19.87
N ARG A 13 -15.04 38.24 -20.88
CA ARG A 13 -16.19 39.12 -21.14
C ARG A 13 -17.44 38.35 -21.54
N ASN A 14 -17.31 37.38 -22.45
CA ASN A 14 -18.45 36.58 -22.93
C ASN A 14 -18.94 35.59 -21.86
N GLY A 15 -18.03 35.02 -21.07
CA GLY A 15 -18.32 34.08 -19.97
C GLY A 15 -18.66 34.74 -18.64
N ARG A 16 -18.70 36.08 -18.56
CA ARG A 16 -18.83 36.85 -17.30
C ARG A 16 -20.01 36.39 -16.45
N LYS A 17 -21.18 36.16 -17.04
CA LYS A 17 -22.39 35.74 -16.31
C LYS A 17 -22.19 34.39 -15.60
N ASN A 18 -21.51 33.45 -16.25
CA ASN A 18 -21.27 32.13 -15.67
C ASN A 18 -20.17 32.19 -14.60
N LEU A 19 -19.13 32.99 -14.81
CA LEU A 19 -18.08 33.23 -13.81
C LEU A 19 -18.63 33.90 -12.54
N MET A 20 -19.63 34.78 -12.67
CA MET A 20 -20.36 35.35 -11.54
C MET A 20 -21.04 34.30 -10.65
N ASP A 21 -21.61 33.26 -11.27
CA ASP A 21 -22.36 32.21 -10.56
C ASP A 21 -21.44 31.10 -10.01
N GLN A 22 -20.37 30.77 -10.74
CA GLN A 22 -19.52 29.60 -10.48
C GLN A 22 -18.26 29.91 -9.65
N LEU A 23 -17.74 31.14 -9.66
CA LEU A 23 -16.53 31.47 -8.91
C LEU A 23 -16.82 31.53 -7.40
N LYS A 24 -16.51 30.44 -6.67
CA LYS A 24 -16.89 30.29 -5.25
C LYS A 24 -16.07 31.14 -4.28
N PHE A 25 -14.80 31.43 -4.60
CA PHE A 25 -13.85 32.08 -3.69
C PHE A 25 -13.15 33.30 -4.34
N PRO A 26 -13.89 34.36 -4.68
CA PRO A 26 -13.32 35.54 -5.37
C PRO A 26 -12.19 36.20 -4.58
N ILE A 27 -12.22 36.17 -3.25
CA ILE A 27 -11.17 36.77 -2.41
C ILE A 27 -9.87 35.99 -2.50
N SER A 28 -9.92 34.65 -2.47
CA SER A 28 -8.73 33.80 -2.60
C SER A 28 -8.13 33.91 -3.99
N THR A 29 -8.96 33.88 -5.04
CA THR A 29 -8.49 34.11 -6.42
C THR A 29 -7.87 35.49 -6.58
N ALA A 30 -8.42 36.53 -5.93
CA ALA A 30 -7.82 37.86 -5.94
C ALA A 30 -6.48 37.91 -5.20
N LYS A 31 -6.29 37.13 -4.11
CA LYS A 31 -5.00 37.02 -3.42
C LYS A 31 -3.95 36.36 -4.31
N GLU A 32 -4.29 35.26 -4.99
CA GLU A 32 -3.38 34.58 -5.91
C GLU A 32 -2.95 35.51 -7.07
N LEU A 33 -3.91 36.23 -7.66
CA LEU A 33 -3.62 37.21 -8.71
C LEU A 33 -2.78 38.38 -8.21
N ASN A 34 -2.88 38.74 -6.93
CA ASN A 34 -2.00 39.72 -6.31
C ASN A 34 -0.58 39.17 -6.09
N GLN A 35 -0.45 37.91 -5.66
CA GLN A 35 0.85 37.23 -5.52
C GLN A 35 1.56 37.07 -6.88
N HIS A 36 0.80 36.86 -7.95
CA HIS A 36 1.31 36.84 -9.32
C HIS A 36 1.57 38.25 -9.90
N GLY A 37 1.40 39.30 -9.09
CA GLY A 37 1.69 40.70 -9.47
C GLY A 37 0.66 41.34 -10.41
N ILE A 38 -0.49 40.71 -10.65
CA ILE A 38 -1.53 41.20 -11.57
C ILE A 38 -2.44 42.23 -10.88
N LEU A 39 -2.85 41.97 -9.63
CA LEU A 39 -3.59 42.93 -8.80
C LEU A 39 -2.66 43.60 -7.79
N SER A 40 -2.87 44.87 -7.48
CA SER A 40 -2.17 45.54 -6.37
C SER A 40 -2.84 45.25 -5.02
N GLU A 41 -2.11 45.46 -3.93
CA GLU A 41 -2.62 45.32 -2.55
C GLU A 41 -3.84 46.22 -2.28
N GLU A 42 -3.85 47.43 -2.86
CA GLU A 42 -5.00 48.35 -2.79
C GLU A 42 -6.23 47.79 -3.50
N GLU A 43 -6.04 47.18 -4.68
CA GLU A 43 -7.13 46.57 -5.46
C GLU A 43 -7.69 45.31 -4.77
N LEU A 44 -6.82 44.52 -4.15
CA LEU A 44 -7.19 43.36 -3.33
C LEU A 44 -8.01 43.78 -2.10
N CYS A 45 -7.61 44.86 -1.41
CA CYS A 45 -8.39 45.42 -0.31
C CYS A 45 -9.76 45.93 -0.77
N ALA A 46 -9.85 46.54 -1.96
CA ALA A 46 -11.12 47.00 -2.53
C ALA A 46 -12.09 45.84 -2.86
N ILE A 47 -11.57 44.68 -3.26
CA ILE A 47 -12.36 43.46 -3.50
C ILE A 47 -12.80 42.83 -2.16
N ARG A 48 -11.90 42.76 -1.17
CA ARG A 48 -12.23 42.26 0.19
C ARG A 48 -13.28 43.11 0.90
N GLY A 49 -13.33 44.40 0.63
CA GLY A 49 -14.29 45.34 1.22
C GLY A 49 -15.72 45.26 0.66
N GLN A 50 -16.03 44.34 -0.26
CA GLN A 50 -17.39 44.19 -0.79
C GLN A 50 -18.29 43.36 0.16
N SER A 51 -19.58 43.71 0.23
CA SER A 51 -20.54 43.17 1.21
C SER A 51 -21.02 41.74 0.94
N GLY A 52 -20.61 41.12 -0.17
CA GLY A 52 -21.01 39.76 -0.52
C GLY A 52 -20.23 39.16 -1.69
N ARG A 53 -20.30 37.83 -1.83
CA ARG A 53 -19.60 37.07 -2.89
C ARG A 53 -19.94 37.56 -4.31
N PRO A 54 -21.21 37.85 -4.69
CA PRO A 54 -21.51 38.33 -6.03
C PRO A 54 -20.84 39.67 -6.33
N ASP A 55 -20.85 40.59 -5.36
CA ASP A 55 -20.25 41.92 -5.50
C ASP A 55 -18.72 41.84 -5.58
N ALA A 56 -18.09 41.00 -4.75
CA ALA A 56 -16.65 40.73 -4.80
C ALA A 56 -16.23 40.08 -6.12
N THR A 57 -17.04 39.13 -6.63
CA THR A 57 -16.80 38.44 -7.91
C THR A 57 -16.92 39.40 -9.08
N SER A 58 -17.97 40.22 -9.10
CA SER A 58 -18.15 41.24 -10.14
C SER A 58 -16.97 42.19 -10.17
N LYS A 59 -16.56 42.69 -8.99
CA LYS A 59 -15.46 43.65 -8.87
C LYS A 59 -14.12 43.08 -9.28
N LEU A 60 -13.83 41.82 -8.91
CA LEU A 60 -12.65 41.10 -9.38
C LEU A 60 -12.65 40.98 -10.91
N LEU A 61 -13.75 40.52 -11.50
CA LEU A 61 -13.85 40.36 -12.96
C LEU A 61 -13.74 41.70 -13.69
N ASP A 62 -14.33 42.77 -13.16
CA ASP A 62 -14.18 44.13 -13.70
C ASP A 62 -12.72 44.60 -13.69
N MET A 63 -12.00 44.36 -12.59
CA MET A 63 -10.60 44.76 -12.45
C MET A 63 -9.68 43.95 -13.38
N VAL A 64 -9.91 42.64 -13.49
CA VAL A 64 -9.14 41.77 -14.39
C VAL A 64 -9.41 42.12 -15.87
N ILE A 65 -10.68 42.35 -16.24
CA ILE A 65 -11.05 42.79 -17.59
C ILE A 65 -10.45 44.18 -17.91
N ALA A 66 -10.40 45.08 -16.94
CA ALA A 66 -9.81 46.42 -17.13
C ALA A 66 -8.30 46.37 -17.36
N LYS A 67 -7.59 45.40 -16.76
CA LYS A 67 -6.15 45.20 -16.91
C LYS A 67 -5.73 44.50 -18.21
N GLY A 68 -6.69 43.91 -18.94
CA GLY A 68 -6.51 43.44 -20.30
C GLY A 68 -6.07 41.98 -20.42
N GLU A 69 -5.58 41.63 -21.61
CA GLU A 69 -5.42 40.25 -22.09
C GLU A 69 -4.64 39.33 -21.13
N GLN A 70 -3.49 39.80 -20.65
CA GLN A 70 -2.62 39.01 -19.76
C GLN A 70 -3.31 38.69 -18.43
N ALA A 71 -4.02 39.66 -17.85
CA ALA A 71 -4.72 39.45 -16.58
C ALA A 71 -5.86 38.43 -16.73
N CYS A 72 -6.54 38.46 -17.88
CA CYS A 72 -7.57 37.47 -18.21
C CYS A 72 -6.98 36.06 -18.45
N CYS A 73 -5.81 35.95 -19.09
CA CYS A 73 -5.11 34.66 -19.25
C CYS A 73 -4.77 34.03 -17.90
N GLU A 74 -4.13 34.78 -17.00
CA GLU A 74 -3.72 34.25 -15.69
C GLU A 74 -4.91 33.87 -14.81
N LEU A 75 -6.02 34.63 -14.87
CA LEU A 75 -7.26 34.24 -14.19
C LEU A 75 -7.78 32.89 -14.73
N LEU A 76 -7.79 32.70 -16.05
CA LEU A 76 -8.27 31.45 -16.66
C LEU A 76 -7.36 30.26 -16.33
N GLN A 77 -6.04 30.46 -16.31
CA GLN A 77 -5.08 29.42 -15.90
C GLN A 77 -5.21 29.02 -14.43
N LEU A 78 -5.40 30.00 -13.54
CA LEU A 78 -5.64 29.72 -12.12
C LEU A 78 -6.94 28.92 -11.91
N LEU A 79 -7.99 29.27 -12.66
CA LEU A 79 -9.23 28.50 -12.62
C LEU A 79 -9.01 27.08 -13.15
N GLN A 80 -8.28 26.91 -14.26
CA GLN A 80 -7.95 25.59 -14.80
C GLN A 80 -7.23 24.71 -13.77
N ASN A 81 -6.27 25.25 -13.03
CA ASN A 81 -5.51 24.51 -12.01
C ASN A 81 -6.38 24.14 -10.78
N ILE A 82 -7.26 25.04 -10.33
CA ILE A 82 -8.17 24.77 -9.21
C ILE A 82 -9.22 23.71 -9.58
N TYR A 83 -9.66 23.67 -10.84
CA TYR A 83 -10.61 22.66 -11.33
C TYR A 83 -9.93 21.31 -11.64
N ALA A 84 -8.66 21.30 -12.05
CA ALA A 84 -7.90 20.06 -12.23
C ALA A 84 -7.75 19.28 -10.91
N LEU A 85 -7.46 19.96 -9.80
CA LEU A 85 -7.37 19.31 -8.47
C LEU A 85 -8.70 18.71 -8.00
N LYS A 86 -9.85 19.27 -8.39
CA LYS A 86 -11.18 18.69 -8.10
C LYS A 86 -11.58 17.57 -9.04
N TRP A 87 -11.06 17.56 -10.27
CA TRP A 87 -11.29 16.48 -11.23
C TRP A 87 -10.57 15.20 -10.80
N TYR A 88 -9.33 15.29 -10.30
CA TYR A 88 -8.61 14.12 -9.79
C TYR A 88 -9.28 13.53 -8.53
N ALA A 89 -9.75 14.36 -7.60
CA ALA A 89 -10.53 13.89 -6.45
C ALA A 89 -11.89 13.25 -6.84
N PHE A 90 -12.47 13.67 -7.97
CA PHE A 90 -13.70 13.10 -8.53
C PHE A 90 -13.47 11.77 -9.26
N CYS A 91 -12.31 11.61 -9.92
CA CYS A 91 -11.92 10.36 -10.58
C CYS A 91 -11.52 9.26 -9.59
N ASP A 92 -10.89 9.61 -8.46
CA ASP A 92 -10.54 8.63 -7.40
C ASP A 92 -11.77 8.01 -6.74
N SER A 93 -12.90 8.72 -6.73
CA SER A 93 -14.16 8.22 -6.18
C SER A 93 -15.08 7.55 -7.23
N HIS A 94 -14.83 7.73 -8.54
CA HIS A 94 -15.59 7.11 -9.63
C HIS A 94 -14.70 6.82 -10.87
N PRO A 95 -14.09 5.63 -10.98
CA PRO A 95 -13.03 5.32 -11.96
C PRO A 95 -13.46 5.37 -13.44
N CYS A 96 -14.77 5.40 -13.71
CA CYS A 96 -15.34 5.22 -15.05
C CYS A 96 -15.33 6.50 -15.91
N TYR A 97 -15.09 7.68 -15.31
CA TYR A 97 -15.13 8.96 -16.02
C TYR A 97 -13.78 9.38 -16.64
N SER A 98 -12.68 8.67 -16.35
CA SER A 98 -11.33 8.97 -16.83
C SER A 98 -11.11 8.71 -18.32
N ARG A 99 -11.95 7.88 -18.96
CA ARG A 99 -11.69 7.34 -20.31
C ARG A 99 -12.18 8.20 -21.49
N GLN A 100 -12.85 9.34 -21.30
CA GLN A 100 -13.55 10.00 -22.42
C GLN A 100 -13.17 11.46 -22.73
N HIS A 101 -12.48 12.21 -21.86
CA HIS A 101 -12.00 13.57 -22.19
C HIS A 101 -10.70 13.92 -21.47
N SER A 102 -9.76 14.57 -22.16
CA SER A 102 -8.60 15.20 -21.51
C SER A 102 -9.04 16.37 -20.61
N PRO A 103 -8.33 16.72 -19.52
CA PRO A 103 -8.69 17.84 -18.65
C PRO A 103 -8.84 19.16 -19.40
N GLU A 104 -8.08 19.33 -20.49
CA GLU A 104 -8.08 20.49 -21.37
C GLU A 104 -9.29 20.52 -22.31
N GLU A 105 -9.72 19.36 -22.83
CA GLU A 105 -10.93 19.22 -23.66
C GLU A 105 -12.21 19.28 -22.83
N ALA A 106 -12.25 18.70 -21.63
CA ALA A 106 -13.40 18.81 -20.73
C ALA A 106 -13.58 20.25 -20.20
N PHE A 107 -12.48 20.98 -19.97
CA PHE A 107 -12.52 22.42 -19.65
C PHE A 107 -12.97 23.24 -20.87
N HIS A 108 -12.49 22.92 -22.08
CA HIS A 108 -12.94 23.56 -23.32
C HIS A 108 -14.39 23.23 -23.67
N ASP A 109 -14.87 22.01 -23.42
CA ASP A 109 -16.27 21.58 -23.65
C ASP A 109 -17.20 22.09 -22.55
N TRP A 110 -16.77 22.15 -21.29
CA TRP A 110 -17.54 22.78 -20.21
C TRP A 110 -17.74 24.28 -20.47
N ILE A 111 -16.74 24.97 -21.02
CA ILE A 111 -16.85 26.39 -21.35
C ILE A 111 -17.48 26.63 -22.75
N LYS A 112 -17.33 25.71 -23.73
CA LYS A 112 -18.07 25.75 -25.02
C LYS A 112 -19.56 25.45 -24.84
N ASN A 113 -19.92 24.58 -23.91
CA ASN A 113 -21.30 24.19 -23.61
C ASN A 113 -21.98 25.10 -22.56
N ILE A 114 -21.47 26.32 -22.35
CA ILE A 114 -22.29 27.42 -21.85
C ILE A 114 -23.45 27.59 -22.85
N PRO A 115 -24.73 27.41 -22.48
CA PRO A 115 -25.80 27.18 -23.44
C PRO A 115 -25.89 28.28 -24.51
N GLN A 116 -25.41 28.00 -25.72
CA GLN A 116 -25.73 28.78 -26.91
C GLN A 116 -27.08 28.38 -27.52
N SER A 117 -27.83 27.47 -26.89
CA SER A 117 -29.21 27.14 -27.24
C SER A 117 -30.22 27.89 -26.36
N LEU A 118 -30.07 29.20 -26.24
CA LEU A 118 -31.20 30.12 -25.99
C LEU A 118 -31.32 31.08 -27.17
N THR A 119 -31.31 30.53 -28.39
CA THR A 119 -31.93 31.21 -29.52
C THR A 119 -32.89 30.25 -30.21
N LYS A 120 -34.16 30.62 -30.14
CA LYS A 120 -35.34 30.04 -30.81
C LYS A 120 -35.95 28.77 -30.19
N GLY A 121 -36.56 28.98 -29.03
CA GLY A 121 -37.99 28.75 -28.83
C GLY A 121 -38.58 27.39 -29.20
N SER A 122 -38.61 26.48 -28.23
CA SER A 122 -39.78 25.64 -27.89
C SER A 122 -39.40 24.76 -26.69
N ARG A 123 -40.15 24.90 -25.59
CA ARG A 123 -40.28 24.05 -24.39
C ARG A 123 -39.09 23.15 -24.00
N GLU A 124 -38.54 23.43 -22.82
CA GLU A 124 -37.64 22.54 -22.06
C GLU A 124 -38.21 21.12 -22.01
N THR A 125 -37.60 20.19 -22.73
CA THR A 125 -37.83 18.75 -22.59
C THR A 125 -36.53 18.12 -22.12
N SER A 126 -36.59 17.43 -21.00
CA SER A 126 -35.53 16.60 -20.42
C SER A 126 -35.23 15.41 -21.31
N LEU A 127 -34.25 15.58 -22.20
CA LEU A 127 -33.77 14.51 -23.07
C LEU A 127 -32.90 13.51 -22.28
N PRO A 128 -32.96 12.19 -22.59
CA PRO A 128 -32.09 11.18 -21.99
C PRO A 128 -30.62 11.53 -22.21
N ARG A 129 -29.81 11.56 -21.14
CA ARG A 129 -28.38 11.86 -21.25
C ARG A 129 -27.59 10.56 -21.38
N PHE A 130 -27.07 10.31 -22.59
CA PHE A 130 -26.32 9.11 -22.95
C PHE A 130 -24.81 9.39 -22.97
N ILE A 131 -24.02 8.65 -22.18
CA ILE A 131 -22.56 8.77 -22.10
C ILE A 131 -21.97 7.35 -22.05
N GLY A 132 -21.25 6.91 -23.07
CA GLY A 132 -20.69 5.55 -23.12
C GLY A 132 -21.78 4.46 -23.06
N ASN A 133 -21.74 3.58 -22.05
CA ASN A 133 -22.78 2.58 -21.77
C ASN A 133 -23.73 3.00 -20.64
N TYR A 134 -23.70 4.28 -20.26
CA TYR A 134 -24.51 4.86 -19.21
C TYR A 134 -25.67 5.66 -19.80
N LEU A 135 -26.88 5.38 -19.33
CA LEU A 135 -28.08 6.13 -19.66
C LEU A 135 -28.63 6.77 -18.40
N TYR A 136 -28.57 8.10 -18.33
CA TYR A 136 -29.11 8.90 -17.24
C TYR A 136 -30.50 9.40 -17.61
N LEU A 137 -31.48 9.05 -16.78
CA LEU A 137 -32.85 9.54 -16.86
C LEU A 137 -33.13 10.34 -15.59
N ASP A 138 -33.24 11.65 -15.76
CA ASP A 138 -33.92 12.50 -14.79
C ASP A 138 -35.41 12.31 -15.04
N VAL A 139 -36.21 12.03 -14.01
CA VAL A 139 -37.62 11.68 -14.19
C VAL A 139 -38.49 12.61 -13.36
N LYS A 140 -39.03 13.62 -14.04
CA LYS A 140 -39.82 14.74 -13.48
C LYS A 140 -41.29 14.65 -13.85
N GLU A 141 -42.13 15.43 -13.15
CA GLU A 141 -43.58 15.46 -13.38
C GLU A 141 -43.97 15.94 -14.80
N ASP A 142 -43.18 16.84 -15.39
CA ASP A 142 -43.47 17.49 -16.69
C ASP A 142 -42.93 16.72 -17.93
N GLU A 143 -42.40 15.50 -17.77
CA GLU A 143 -41.81 14.76 -18.90
C GLU A 143 -42.84 14.07 -19.79
N ASP A 144 -42.54 14.00 -21.09
CA ASP A 144 -43.36 13.32 -22.08
C ASP A 144 -42.99 11.83 -22.15
N GLU A 145 -43.96 10.93 -22.33
CA GLU A 145 -43.72 9.49 -22.48
C GLU A 145 -42.74 9.18 -23.63
N ALA A 146 -42.66 10.09 -24.61
CA ALA A 146 -41.70 10.07 -25.71
C ALA A 146 -40.23 9.95 -25.25
N VAL A 147 -39.88 10.49 -24.08
CA VAL A 147 -38.53 10.40 -23.49
C VAL A 147 -38.16 8.94 -23.20
N PHE A 148 -39.11 8.15 -22.69
CA PHE A 148 -38.89 6.72 -22.41
C PHE A 148 -38.92 5.86 -23.68
N GLU A 149 -39.70 6.24 -24.70
CA GLU A 149 -39.65 5.58 -26.01
C GLU A 149 -38.28 5.77 -26.68
N GLU A 150 -37.73 6.98 -26.62
CA GLU A 150 -36.40 7.29 -27.13
C GLU A 150 -35.30 6.57 -26.34
N ALA A 151 -35.37 6.60 -25.00
CA ALA A 151 -34.46 5.83 -24.13
C ALA A 151 -34.49 4.33 -24.46
N GLY A 152 -35.68 3.75 -24.66
CA GLY A 152 -35.85 2.37 -25.08
C GLY A 152 -35.35 2.07 -26.50
N ALA A 153 -35.43 3.04 -27.42
CA ALA A 153 -34.88 2.92 -28.77
C ALA A 153 -33.34 2.92 -28.74
N ILE A 154 -32.73 3.82 -27.95
CA ILE A 154 -31.29 3.88 -27.72
C ILE A 154 -30.81 2.51 -27.20
N MET A 155 -31.41 1.99 -26.13
CA MET A 155 -31.04 0.69 -25.55
C MET A 155 -31.14 -0.49 -26.53
N LYS A 156 -32.05 -0.44 -27.50
CA LYS A 156 -32.23 -1.51 -28.50
C LYS A 156 -31.26 -1.42 -29.67
N GLN A 157 -30.82 -0.21 -30.02
CA GLN A 157 -29.89 0.03 -31.13
C GLN A 157 -28.44 -0.24 -30.73
N HIS A 158 -28.13 -0.17 -29.44
CA HIS A 158 -26.79 -0.49 -28.95
C HIS A 158 -26.58 -1.99 -28.72
N PRO A 159 -25.44 -2.55 -29.15
CA PRO A 159 -25.15 -3.98 -29.04
C PRO A 159 -24.70 -4.41 -27.63
N GLU A 160 -24.26 -3.47 -26.79
CA GLU A 160 -23.81 -3.72 -25.42
C GLU A 160 -24.93 -3.44 -24.40
N LYS A 161 -24.91 -4.16 -23.27
CA LYS A 161 -25.88 -3.93 -22.20
C LYS A 161 -25.61 -2.61 -21.46
N MET A 162 -26.65 -1.80 -21.30
CA MET A 162 -26.63 -0.47 -20.73
C MET A 162 -26.81 -0.47 -19.20
N GLN A 163 -26.11 0.45 -18.53
CA GLN A 163 -26.35 0.77 -17.12
C GLN A 163 -27.30 1.97 -17.03
N LEU A 164 -28.42 1.77 -16.35
CA LEU A 164 -29.49 2.76 -16.23
C LEU A 164 -29.39 3.49 -14.89
N TYR A 165 -29.19 4.81 -14.94
CA TYR A 165 -29.17 5.68 -13.77
C TYR A 165 -30.46 6.50 -13.73
N LEU A 166 -31.24 6.34 -12.66
CA LEU A 166 -32.55 6.97 -12.50
C LEU A 166 -32.51 8.03 -11.41
N HIS A 167 -32.94 9.25 -11.71
CA HIS A 167 -33.34 10.25 -10.71
C HIS A 167 -34.87 10.30 -10.67
N VAL A 168 -35.49 10.01 -9.52
CA VAL A 168 -36.95 10.00 -9.40
C VAL A 168 -37.38 11.11 -8.43
N ASP A 169 -38.06 12.12 -8.95
CA ASP A 169 -38.60 13.23 -8.14
C ASP A 169 -39.86 12.83 -7.36
N GLN A 170 -40.26 13.64 -6.38
CA GLN A 170 -41.33 13.35 -5.41
C GLN A 170 -42.73 13.16 -6.04
N ASP A 171 -42.96 13.70 -7.23
CA ASP A 171 -44.27 13.75 -7.90
C ASP A 171 -44.40 12.81 -9.13
N PHE A 172 -43.64 11.72 -9.15
CA PHE A 172 -43.52 10.76 -10.28
C PHE A 172 -44.77 9.87 -10.58
N GLN A 173 -45.90 10.05 -9.91
CA GLN A 173 -46.99 9.05 -9.91
C GLN A 173 -47.62 8.77 -11.29
N HIS A 174 -47.60 9.72 -12.22
CA HIS A 174 -48.22 9.59 -13.54
C HIS A 174 -47.34 8.92 -14.61
N LEU A 175 -46.01 9.04 -14.52
CA LEU A 175 -45.04 8.53 -15.52
C LEU A 175 -44.43 7.16 -15.12
N GLY A 176 -44.73 6.68 -13.91
CA GLY A 176 -44.29 5.40 -13.40
C GLY A 176 -44.63 4.19 -14.26
N GLU A 177 -45.78 4.19 -14.94
CA GLU A 177 -46.19 3.07 -15.78
C GLU A 177 -45.38 2.98 -17.08
N ALA A 178 -45.19 4.11 -17.76
CA ALA A 178 -44.40 4.19 -18.99
C ALA A 178 -42.92 3.81 -18.76
N LEU A 179 -42.32 4.29 -17.65
CA LEU A 179 -40.95 3.94 -17.28
C LEU A 179 -40.80 2.44 -16.97
N ARG A 180 -41.72 1.86 -16.17
CA ARG A 180 -41.69 0.41 -15.87
C ARG A 180 -41.84 -0.41 -17.15
N ASP A 181 -42.75 -0.03 -18.04
CA ASP A 181 -42.97 -0.70 -19.31
C ASP A 181 -41.75 -0.64 -20.23
N MET A 182 -41.05 0.51 -20.28
CA MET A 182 -39.77 0.64 -20.98
C MET A 182 -38.73 -0.32 -20.41
N ILE A 183 -38.56 -0.35 -19.08
CA ILE A 183 -37.61 -1.26 -18.41
C ILE A 183 -37.93 -2.71 -18.75
N PHE A 184 -39.20 -3.14 -18.65
CA PHE A 184 -39.60 -4.51 -18.99
C PHE A 184 -39.35 -4.87 -20.46
N LYS A 185 -39.59 -3.94 -21.39
CA LYS A 185 -39.33 -4.14 -22.83
C LYS A 185 -37.83 -4.20 -23.16
N CYS A 186 -36.98 -3.59 -22.34
CA CYS A 186 -35.54 -3.47 -22.56
C CYS A 186 -34.69 -4.32 -21.59
N LEU A 187 -35.31 -5.12 -20.71
CA LEU A 187 -34.63 -5.99 -19.73
C LEU A 187 -33.39 -6.74 -20.25
N PRO A 188 -33.39 -7.38 -21.45
CA PRO A 188 -32.22 -8.09 -21.96
C PRO A 188 -31.00 -7.18 -22.24
N GLN A 189 -31.24 -5.89 -22.46
CA GLN A 189 -30.25 -4.87 -22.79
C GLN A 189 -29.83 -4.04 -21.57
N ILE A 190 -30.32 -4.36 -20.37
CA ILE A 190 -29.93 -3.68 -19.14
C ILE A 190 -28.90 -4.55 -18.41
N SER A 191 -27.80 -3.95 -17.96
CA SER A 191 -26.77 -4.59 -17.13
C SER A 191 -26.86 -4.20 -15.67
N ARG A 192 -27.36 -2.99 -15.35
CA ARG A 192 -27.52 -2.48 -13.98
C ARG A 192 -28.58 -1.38 -13.94
N ILE A 193 -29.31 -1.26 -12.83
CA ILE A 193 -30.19 -0.14 -12.50
C ILE A 193 -29.71 0.46 -11.17
N SER A 194 -29.38 1.75 -11.18
CA SER A 194 -28.87 2.51 -10.03
C SER A 194 -29.63 3.83 -9.89
N GLU A 195 -29.63 4.41 -8.68
CA GLU A 195 -30.15 5.76 -8.45
C GLU A 195 -29.04 6.78 -8.75
N SER A 196 -29.36 7.85 -9.47
CA SER A 196 -28.43 8.98 -9.62
C SER A 196 -28.60 9.92 -8.42
N SER A 197 -27.56 10.06 -7.61
CA SER A 197 -27.50 11.05 -6.54
C SER A 197 -27.45 12.45 -7.16
N THR A 198 -28.52 13.24 -7.03
CA THR A 198 -28.44 14.68 -7.35
C THR A 198 -27.79 15.51 -6.25
N ASP A 199 -27.23 14.89 -5.20
CA ASP A 199 -26.36 15.58 -4.24
C ASP A 199 -24.90 15.70 -4.70
N SER A 200 -24.58 15.32 -5.95
CA SER A 200 -23.37 15.81 -6.63
C SER A 200 -23.60 17.17 -7.30
N GLY A 201 -24.34 18.06 -6.62
CA GLY A 201 -24.00 19.46 -6.68
C GLY A 201 -22.63 19.61 -6.04
N ILE A 202 -21.58 19.76 -6.85
CA ILE A 202 -20.20 20.06 -6.44
C ILE A 202 -20.25 21.05 -5.27
N GLY A 203 -20.04 20.58 -4.04
CA GLY A 203 -20.42 21.29 -2.82
C GLY A 203 -19.87 20.58 -1.60
N LEU A 204 -18.55 20.58 -1.47
CA LEU A 204 -17.82 20.21 -0.26
C LEU A 204 -18.49 20.85 0.98
N ARG A 205 -19.01 20.01 1.87
CA ARG A 205 -19.03 20.32 3.30
C ARG A 205 -17.60 20.11 3.79
N GLU A 206 -16.93 21.20 4.14
CA GLU A 206 -15.71 21.17 4.94
C GLU A 206 -16.08 20.82 6.38
N SER A 207 -15.44 19.79 6.91
CA SER A 207 -15.24 19.60 8.34
C SER A 207 -14.28 20.70 8.83
N SER A 208 -14.81 21.71 9.50
CA SER A 208 -13.99 22.56 10.36
C SER A 208 -14.27 22.16 11.81
N ALA A 209 -13.25 21.59 12.46
CA ALA A 209 -13.16 21.61 13.90
C ALA A 209 -13.14 23.08 14.37
N CYS A 210 -14.23 23.51 15.01
CA CYS A 210 -14.26 24.61 15.95
C CYS A 210 -15.37 24.34 16.95
N SER A 211 -14.95 23.88 18.13
CA SER A 211 -15.74 23.83 19.35
C SER A 211 -16.39 25.18 19.66
N GLY A 212 -17.67 25.13 20.05
CA GLY A 212 -18.30 26.14 20.90
C GLY A 212 -19.00 27.29 20.17
N ILE A 213 -20.33 27.26 20.18
CA ILE A 213 -21.22 28.26 20.83
C ILE A 213 -22.64 28.09 20.28
N GLY A 214 -23.58 27.75 21.18
CA GLY A 214 -24.93 28.32 21.14
C GLY A 214 -25.99 27.57 20.34
N SER A 215 -26.76 26.74 21.05
CA SER A 215 -28.12 26.35 20.70
C SER A 215 -28.95 27.55 20.21
N ARG A 216 -29.48 27.48 18.98
CA ARG A 216 -30.72 28.18 18.60
C ARG A 216 -31.58 27.33 17.68
N LYS A 217 -32.73 26.93 18.23
CA LYS A 217 -33.93 26.42 17.56
C LYS A 217 -34.23 27.23 16.28
N LEU A 218 -34.45 26.53 15.17
CA LEU A 218 -35.26 27.01 14.05
C LEU A 218 -36.34 25.97 13.75
N HIS A 219 -37.55 26.50 13.58
CA HIS A 219 -38.85 25.84 13.67
C HIS A 219 -39.15 24.87 12.52
N HIS A 220 -39.86 23.80 12.88
CA HIS A 220 -40.92 23.06 12.16
C HIS A 220 -41.13 23.37 10.67
N PHE A 221 -41.02 22.34 9.82
CA PHE A 221 -42.01 21.96 8.79
C PHE A 221 -41.75 20.52 8.29
N GLY A 222 -42.77 19.66 8.39
CA GLY A 222 -42.84 18.30 7.84
C GLY A 222 -42.68 17.19 8.88
N THR A 223 -43.73 16.40 9.12
CA THR A 223 -43.72 15.21 9.98
C THR A 223 -42.76 14.14 9.43
N GLU A 224 -41.95 13.54 10.31
CA GLU A 224 -40.90 12.55 9.98
C GLU A 224 -41.42 11.32 9.19
N GLU A 225 -42.72 11.05 9.20
CA GLU A 225 -43.34 9.94 8.44
C GLU A 225 -43.40 10.17 6.93
N GLU A 226 -43.45 11.41 6.43
CA GLU A 226 -43.61 11.69 4.99
C GLU A 226 -42.29 11.68 4.20
N ARG A 227 -41.14 11.66 4.87
CA ARG A 227 -39.81 11.66 4.22
C ARG A 227 -39.13 10.29 4.15
N LEU A 228 -39.78 9.23 4.63
CA LEU A 228 -39.17 7.89 4.77
C LEU A 228 -39.40 6.95 3.56
N LEU A 229 -40.35 7.25 2.68
CA LEU A 229 -40.43 6.58 1.38
C LEU A 229 -39.73 7.47 0.35
N SER A 230 -38.45 7.18 0.06
CA SER A 230 -37.83 7.70 -1.16
C SER A 230 -38.77 7.37 -2.34
N PRO A 231 -39.07 8.31 -3.25
CA PRO A 231 -39.82 8.03 -4.48
C PRO A 231 -39.30 6.80 -5.23
N MET A 232 -37.98 6.57 -5.16
CA MET A 232 -37.32 5.36 -5.64
C MET A 232 -37.80 4.08 -4.94
N ASN A 233 -37.99 4.08 -3.62
CA ASN A 233 -38.51 2.92 -2.88
C ASN A 233 -39.90 2.52 -3.35
N ASN A 234 -40.80 3.50 -3.52
CA ASN A 234 -42.14 3.24 -4.01
C ASN A 234 -42.10 2.72 -5.46
N PHE A 235 -41.29 3.35 -6.33
CA PHE A 235 -41.09 2.88 -7.69
C PHE A 235 -40.61 1.43 -7.77
N LEU A 236 -39.57 1.07 -7.00
CA LEU A 236 -39.05 -0.28 -6.93
C LEU A 236 -40.11 -1.27 -6.43
N GLN A 237 -40.90 -0.90 -5.41
CA GLN A 237 -42.00 -1.73 -4.92
C GLN A 237 -43.03 -2.01 -6.02
N GLN A 238 -43.43 -0.99 -6.80
CA GLN A 238 -44.34 -1.15 -7.94
C GLN A 238 -43.72 -1.98 -9.07
N LEU A 239 -42.43 -1.81 -9.34
CA LEU A 239 -41.69 -2.57 -10.36
C LEU A 239 -41.67 -4.06 -10.01
N PHE A 240 -41.36 -4.43 -8.76
CA PHE A 240 -41.41 -5.83 -8.30
C PHE A 240 -42.83 -6.40 -8.31
N LEU A 241 -43.86 -5.62 -7.94
CA LEU A 241 -45.25 -6.06 -8.03
C LEU A 241 -45.67 -6.35 -9.49
N GLN A 242 -45.33 -5.47 -10.43
CA GLN A 242 -45.62 -5.66 -11.85
C GLN A 242 -44.87 -6.87 -12.44
N ALA A 243 -43.61 -7.09 -12.02
CA ALA A 243 -42.84 -8.27 -12.39
C ALA A 243 -43.50 -9.56 -11.92
N ALA A 244 -43.98 -9.59 -10.66
CA ALA A 244 -44.68 -10.74 -10.09
C ALA A 244 -46.02 -11.03 -10.78
N LEU A 245 -46.69 -9.99 -11.30
CA LEU A 245 -47.98 -10.10 -12.00
C LEU A 245 -47.87 -10.51 -13.48
N ASN A 246 -46.66 -10.61 -14.04
CA ASN A 246 -46.45 -10.97 -15.44
C ASN A 246 -46.91 -12.43 -15.73
N LYS A 247 -47.42 -12.72 -16.93
CA LYS A 247 -48.21 -13.95 -17.22
C LYS A 247 -47.42 -15.27 -16.99
N ALA A 248 -47.69 -15.87 -15.82
CA ALA A 248 -47.83 -17.29 -15.45
C ALA A 248 -46.70 -18.33 -15.67
N GLN A 249 -45.60 -18.06 -16.40
CA GLN A 249 -44.41 -18.95 -16.39
C GLN A 249 -43.06 -18.20 -16.32
N THR A 250 -43.10 -16.86 -16.34
CA THR A 250 -41.91 -15.98 -16.34
C THR A 250 -41.80 -15.08 -15.12
N GLY A 251 -42.86 -14.85 -14.34
CA GLY A 251 -42.87 -13.88 -13.23
C GLY A 251 -41.72 -14.07 -12.23
N GLN A 252 -41.48 -15.30 -11.76
CA GLN A 252 -40.36 -15.60 -10.86
C GLN A 252 -38.99 -15.38 -11.52
N LYS A 253 -38.85 -15.72 -12.81
CA LYS A 253 -37.63 -15.44 -13.58
C LYS A 253 -37.40 -13.94 -13.76
N THR A 254 -38.45 -13.18 -14.02
CA THR A 254 -38.41 -11.72 -14.15
C THR A 254 -38.04 -11.06 -12.83
N VAL A 255 -38.60 -11.54 -11.71
CA VAL A 255 -38.23 -11.08 -10.36
C VAL A 255 -36.77 -11.39 -10.06
N MET A 256 -36.28 -12.60 -10.36
CA MET A 256 -34.87 -12.95 -10.20
C MET A 256 -33.95 -12.04 -11.02
N LEU A 257 -34.27 -11.84 -12.30
CA LEU A 257 -33.51 -10.95 -13.17
C LEU A 257 -33.50 -9.51 -12.64
N LEU A 258 -34.63 -8.98 -12.19
CA LEU A 258 -34.68 -7.64 -11.59
C LEU A 258 -33.85 -7.55 -10.31
N SER A 259 -33.87 -8.58 -9.45
CA SER A 259 -33.04 -8.63 -8.26
C SER A 259 -31.54 -8.66 -8.56
N GLU A 260 -31.12 -9.22 -9.70
CA GLU A 260 -29.73 -9.20 -10.17
C GLU A 260 -29.34 -7.85 -10.81
N LEU A 261 -30.28 -7.19 -11.48
CA LEU A 261 -30.03 -5.92 -12.18
C LEU A 261 -30.06 -4.70 -11.25
N ILE A 262 -30.87 -4.72 -10.19
CA ILE A 262 -31.01 -3.59 -9.26
C ILE A 262 -29.81 -3.55 -8.31
N ASP A 263 -29.06 -2.46 -8.36
CA ASP A 263 -27.96 -2.22 -7.45
C ASP A 263 -28.43 -1.62 -6.12
N PHE A 264 -28.87 -2.48 -5.22
CA PHE A 264 -29.26 -2.09 -3.87
C PHE A 264 -28.13 -1.45 -3.04
N HIS A 265 -26.85 -1.56 -3.45
CA HIS A 265 -25.75 -0.91 -2.74
C HIS A 265 -25.73 0.58 -3.05
N THR A 266 -25.62 0.97 -4.32
CA THR A 266 -25.64 2.40 -4.71
C THR A 266 -26.96 3.08 -4.36
N ILE A 267 -28.10 2.43 -4.60
CA ILE A 267 -29.43 3.03 -4.36
C ILE A 267 -29.61 3.42 -2.88
N PHE A 268 -29.06 2.63 -1.95
CA PHE A 268 -29.27 2.86 -0.52
C PHE A 268 -28.13 3.62 0.19
N GLU A 269 -26.99 3.84 -0.47
CA GLU A 269 -25.86 4.64 0.03
C GLU A 269 -25.90 6.11 -0.35
N ALA A 270 -26.58 6.47 -1.45
CA ALA A 270 -26.61 7.80 -2.06
C ALA A 270 -27.20 8.95 -1.20
N ASN A 271 -27.61 8.73 0.04
CA ASN A 271 -28.23 9.75 0.89
C ASN A 271 -27.71 9.63 2.34
N VAL A 272 -26.62 10.31 2.69
CA VAL A 272 -25.89 10.11 3.98
C VAL A 272 -26.61 10.71 5.20
N TYR A 273 -27.76 11.39 5.02
CA TYR A 273 -28.34 12.17 6.12
C TYR A 273 -29.24 11.43 7.11
N ASN A 274 -29.75 10.23 6.85
CA ASN A 274 -30.68 9.54 7.76
C ASN A 274 -30.70 7.99 7.59
N GLY A 275 -29.87 7.27 8.35
CA GLY A 275 -29.88 5.80 8.46
C GLY A 275 -28.71 5.08 7.76
N THR A 276 -28.39 3.85 8.19
CA THR A 276 -27.33 3.02 7.57
C THR A 276 -27.82 2.42 6.24
N SER A 277 -26.89 2.12 5.31
CA SER A 277 -27.17 1.36 4.06
C SER A 277 -27.95 0.07 4.34
N SER A 278 -27.60 -0.61 5.43
CA SER A 278 -28.25 -1.85 5.88
C SER A 278 -29.68 -1.63 6.44
N GLN A 279 -29.95 -0.52 7.13
CA GLN A 279 -31.29 -0.12 7.56
C GLN A 279 -32.24 0.03 6.37
N ARG A 280 -31.84 0.77 5.34
CA ARG A 280 -32.69 1.01 4.17
C ARG A 280 -32.98 -0.26 3.39
N LYS A 281 -31.99 -1.13 3.23
CA LYS A 281 -32.14 -2.46 2.62
C LYS A 281 -33.16 -3.32 3.38
N THR A 282 -33.18 -3.21 4.71
CA THR A 282 -34.13 -3.93 5.57
C THR A 282 -35.53 -3.33 5.44
N GLU A 283 -35.68 -2.01 5.58
CA GLU A 283 -36.95 -1.31 5.47
C GLU A 283 -37.63 -1.55 4.12
N PHE A 284 -36.89 -1.46 3.00
CA PHE A 284 -37.42 -1.72 1.66
C PHE A 284 -38.09 -3.11 1.56
N ARG A 285 -37.47 -4.15 2.13
CA ARG A 285 -38.01 -5.52 2.07
C ARG A 285 -39.26 -5.68 2.92
N LEU A 286 -39.26 -5.11 4.12
CA LEU A 286 -40.42 -5.14 5.01
C LEU A 286 -41.59 -4.40 4.37
N ASP A 287 -41.34 -3.25 3.75
CA ASP A 287 -42.36 -2.43 3.11
C ASP A 287 -42.89 -3.10 1.83
N LEU A 288 -42.01 -3.70 1.02
CA LEU A 288 -42.43 -4.52 -0.12
C LEU A 288 -43.32 -5.68 0.33
N PHE A 289 -42.95 -6.42 1.38
CA PHE A 289 -43.78 -7.52 1.88
C PHE A 289 -45.15 -7.03 2.36
N SER A 290 -45.19 -5.92 3.10
CA SER A 290 -46.43 -5.28 3.54
C SER A 290 -47.32 -4.89 2.35
N HIS A 291 -46.74 -4.22 1.35
CA HIS A 291 -47.44 -3.78 0.14
C HIS A 291 -48.04 -4.95 -0.65
N ILE A 292 -47.29 -6.05 -0.79
CA ILE A 292 -47.76 -7.26 -1.46
C ILE A 292 -48.90 -7.90 -0.67
N LYS A 293 -48.76 -8.05 0.65
CA LYS A 293 -49.82 -8.62 1.50
C LYS A 293 -51.13 -7.82 1.41
N ASP A 294 -51.05 -6.49 1.37
CA ASP A 294 -52.20 -5.61 1.15
C ASP A 294 -52.80 -5.79 -0.26
N PHE A 295 -51.97 -6.03 -1.27
CA PHE A 295 -52.45 -6.34 -2.62
C PHE A 295 -53.13 -7.71 -2.69
N GLU A 296 -52.53 -8.76 -2.10
CA GLU A 296 -53.07 -10.12 -2.09
C GLU A 296 -54.44 -10.17 -1.40
N THR A 297 -54.58 -9.46 -0.28
CA THR A 297 -55.87 -9.37 0.44
C THR A 297 -56.94 -8.65 -0.38
N LYS A 298 -56.59 -7.56 -1.10
CA LYS A 298 -57.53 -6.81 -1.94
C LYS A 298 -57.91 -7.50 -3.24
N LYS A 299 -56.99 -8.26 -3.85
CA LYS A 299 -57.15 -8.85 -5.20
C LYS A 299 -57.30 -10.37 -5.23
N ASN A 300 -57.19 -11.03 -4.07
CA ASN A 300 -57.30 -12.48 -3.88
C ASN A 300 -56.41 -13.30 -4.84
N LYS A 301 -55.14 -12.89 -4.95
CA LYS A 301 -54.08 -13.58 -5.70
C LYS A 301 -52.87 -13.77 -4.80
N SER A 302 -52.22 -14.93 -4.83
CA SER A 302 -50.98 -15.17 -4.07
C SER A 302 -49.74 -14.93 -4.95
N LEU A 303 -48.89 -14.01 -4.53
CA LEU A 303 -47.65 -13.54 -5.16
C LEU A 303 -46.41 -13.71 -4.26
N GLN A 304 -46.58 -13.97 -2.97
CA GLN A 304 -45.46 -14.13 -2.01
C GLN A 304 -44.42 -15.18 -2.45
N SER A 305 -44.86 -16.33 -2.97
CA SER A 305 -43.97 -17.39 -3.46
C SER A 305 -43.14 -16.99 -4.68
N ILE A 306 -43.62 -16.02 -5.47
CA ILE A 306 -42.93 -15.48 -6.65
C ILE A 306 -41.82 -14.50 -6.23
N LEU A 307 -42.03 -13.75 -5.14
CA LEU A 307 -41.09 -12.76 -4.61
C LEU A 307 -40.06 -13.33 -3.61
N HIS A 308 -40.12 -14.64 -3.36
CA HIS A 308 -39.17 -15.36 -2.52
C HIS A 308 -37.69 -14.99 -2.76
N PRO A 309 -37.18 -14.88 -4.01
CA PRO A 309 -35.77 -14.52 -4.25
C PRO A 309 -35.39 -13.13 -3.72
N VAL A 310 -36.33 -12.17 -3.72
CA VAL A 310 -36.09 -10.80 -3.23
C VAL A 310 -35.85 -10.80 -1.72
N TYR A 311 -36.64 -11.61 -0.99
CA TYR A 311 -36.51 -11.74 0.45
C TYR A 311 -35.28 -12.56 0.85
N GLN A 312 -34.85 -13.55 0.05
CA GLN A 312 -33.66 -14.36 0.31
C GLN A 312 -32.32 -13.64 0.13
N SER A 313 -32.28 -12.63 -0.75
CA SER A 313 -31.06 -11.88 -1.03
C SER A 313 -30.60 -11.00 0.15
N THR A 314 -29.28 -10.82 0.29
CA THR A 314 -28.54 -9.97 1.26
C THR A 314 -29.29 -8.73 1.76
N PRO A 315 -29.32 -8.42 3.08
CA PRO A 315 -28.07 -8.18 3.83
C PRO A 315 -27.72 -9.26 4.87
N ALA A 316 -26.43 -9.29 5.25
CA ALA A 316 -25.89 -10.18 6.29
C ALA A 316 -26.36 -9.78 7.71
N VAL A 317 -26.57 -8.47 7.92
CA VAL A 317 -27.13 -7.88 9.14
C VAL A 317 -28.47 -7.23 8.79
N TRP A 318 -29.48 -7.43 9.62
CA TRP A 318 -30.82 -6.86 9.47
C TRP A 318 -31.01 -5.76 10.52
N ASP A 319 -30.99 -4.52 10.07
CA ASP A 319 -31.20 -3.35 10.93
C ASP A 319 -32.70 -3.04 11.01
N ILE A 320 -33.29 -3.14 12.20
CA ILE A 320 -34.72 -2.91 12.42
C ILE A 320 -35.00 -1.82 13.46
N ASP A 321 -35.95 -0.97 13.14
CA ASP A 321 -36.59 -0.04 14.08
C ASP A 321 -37.93 -0.64 14.56
N LEU A 322 -37.96 -1.15 15.80
CA LEU A 322 -39.16 -1.73 16.41
C LEU A 322 -40.17 -0.65 16.86
N SER A 323 -39.77 0.61 16.98
CA SER A 323 -40.71 1.70 17.28
C SER A 323 -41.74 1.90 16.16
N LYS A 324 -41.38 1.51 14.92
CA LYS A 324 -42.26 1.53 13.74
C LYS A 324 -43.23 0.34 13.64
N ARG A 325 -43.34 -0.50 14.68
CA ARG A 325 -44.24 -1.66 14.77
C ARG A 325 -44.11 -2.70 13.65
N LYS A 326 -42.87 -3.02 13.26
CA LYS A 326 -42.57 -3.91 12.12
C LYS A 326 -42.19 -5.34 12.51
N ALA A 327 -42.23 -5.73 13.79
CA ALA A 327 -41.78 -7.05 14.25
C ALA A 327 -42.58 -8.22 13.65
N SER A 328 -43.89 -8.08 13.52
CA SER A 328 -44.74 -9.12 12.94
C SER A 328 -44.44 -9.36 11.45
N ILE A 329 -44.10 -8.30 10.72
CA ILE A 329 -43.69 -8.35 9.31
C ILE A 329 -42.30 -8.95 9.21
N LEU A 330 -41.36 -8.53 10.07
CA LEU A 330 -40.02 -9.10 10.14
C LEU A 330 -40.07 -10.61 10.34
N HIS A 331 -40.91 -11.12 11.25
CA HIS A 331 -41.06 -12.55 11.46
C HIS A 331 -41.46 -13.31 10.18
N GLU A 332 -42.41 -12.78 9.40
CA GLU A 332 -42.82 -13.41 8.15
C GLU A 332 -41.70 -13.36 7.10
N VAL A 333 -40.97 -12.25 7.00
CA VAL A 333 -39.86 -12.11 6.05
C VAL A 333 -38.68 -13.01 6.43
N LEU A 334 -38.41 -13.18 7.72
CA LEU A 334 -37.33 -14.04 8.22
C LEU A 334 -37.56 -15.54 7.93
N LYS A 335 -38.81 -15.99 7.78
CA LYS A 335 -39.13 -17.39 7.41
C LYS A 335 -38.58 -17.78 6.03
N PHE A 336 -38.34 -16.82 5.15
CA PHE A 336 -37.76 -17.07 3.84
C PHE A 336 -36.24 -17.23 3.85
N GLN A 337 -35.57 -16.92 4.99
CA GLN A 337 -34.12 -17.00 5.10
C GLN A 337 -33.66 -18.47 5.19
N ILE A 338 -32.61 -18.80 4.42
CA ILE A 338 -31.98 -20.13 4.45
C ILE A 338 -31.16 -20.33 5.74
N GLU A 339 -30.59 -19.24 6.25
CA GLU A 339 -29.72 -19.21 7.42
C GLU A 339 -30.23 -18.19 8.44
N LYS A 340 -29.90 -18.42 9.71
CA LYS A 340 -30.18 -17.46 10.78
C LYS A 340 -29.43 -16.15 10.55
N LYS A 341 -30.09 -15.02 10.73
CA LYS A 341 -29.54 -13.68 10.46
C LYS A 341 -29.19 -12.93 11.73
N THR A 342 -28.15 -12.10 11.66
CA THR A 342 -27.86 -11.14 12.72
C THR A 342 -28.88 -10.02 12.63
N VAL A 343 -29.54 -9.68 13.74
CA VAL A 343 -30.52 -8.59 13.81
C VAL A 343 -29.99 -7.51 14.73
N ASN A 344 -29.95 -6.28 14.22
CA ASN A 344 -29.53 -5.10 14.96
C ASN A 344 -30.74 -4.20 15.20
N ILE A 345 -31.04 -3.90 16.46
CA ILE A 345 -32.15 -3.04 16.84
C ILE A 345 -31.64 -1.60 16.86
N LEU A 346 -32.32 -0.72 16.10
CA LEU A 346 -31.99 0.70 16.00
C LEU A 346 -32.77 1.56 17.00
N SER A 347 -34.03 1.20 17.24
CA SER A 347 -34.96 1.86 18.17
C SER A 347 -36.04 0.85 18.58
N TRP A 348 -36.72 1.12 19.70
CA TRP A 348 -37.60 0.16 20.36
C TRP A 348 -38.95 0.73 20.78
N SER A 349 -39.88 -0.20 21.03
CA SER A 349 -41.20 0.06 21.60
C SER A 349 -41.35 -0.73 22.89
N ASP A 350 -41.94 -0.11 23.91
CA ASP A 350 -42.32 -0.78 25.16
C ASP A 350 -43.68 -1.52 25.04
N GLU A 351 -44.30 -1.52 23.84
CA GLU A 351 -45.59 -2.18 23.63
C GLU A 351 -45.47 -3.71 23.65
N GLU A 352 -46.23 -4.32 24.57
CA GLU A 352 -46.21 -5.77 24.81
C GLU A 352 -46.46 -6.60 23.54
N ASN A 353 -47.39 -6.17 22.68
CA ASN A 353 -47.70 -6.87 21.43
C ASN A 353 -46.54 -6.85 20.43
N GLU A 354 -45.77 -5.76 20.41
CA GLU A 354 -44.59 -5.65 19.54
C GLU A 354 -43.46 -6.53 20.06
N LEU A 355 -43.23 -6.55 21.37
CA LEU A 355 -42.27 -7.45 22.02
C LEU A 355 -42.63 -8.93 21.76
N LYS A 356 -43.90 -9.31 21.95
CA LYS A 356 -44.39 -10.67 21.67
C LYS A 356 -44.19 -11.04 20.20
N SER A 357 -44.46 -10.11 19.28
CA SER A 357 -44.22 -10.31 17.85
C SER A 357 -42.72 -10.48 17.55
N PHE A 358 -41.85 -9.72 18.19
CA PHE A 358 -40.40 -9.85 18.03
C PHE A 358 -39.86 -11.19 18.57
N LEU A 359 -40.40 -11.69 19.69
CA LEU A 359 -40.04 -13.00 20.23
C LEU A 359 -40.35 -14.17 19.26
N LEU A 360 -41.26 -13.98 18.31
CA LEU A 360 -41.48 -14.95 17.23
C LEU A 360 -40.31 -15.04 16.25
N CYS A 361 -39.51 -13.98 16.12
CA CYS A 361 -38.35 -13.92 15.23
C CYS A 361 -37.15 -14.75 15.71
N LEU A 362 -37.04 -15.01 17.02
CA LEU A 362 -35.86 -15.64 17.64
C LEU A 362 -35.34 -16.94 16.99
N PRO A 363 -36.19 -17.87 16.51
CA PRO A 363 -35.71 -19.07 15.82
C PRO A 363 -34.88 -18.79 14.56
N TYR A 364 -35.04 -17.61 13.96
CA TYR A 364 -34.39 -17.17 12.72
C TYR A 364 -33.23 -16.20 12.96
N ILE A 365 -32.91 -15.89 14.22
CA ILE A 365 -31.86 -14.93 14.59
C ILE A 365 -30.61 -15.69 15.06
N SER A 366 -29.44 -15.27 14.60
CA SER A 366 -28.14 -15.78 15.05
C SER A 366 -27.58 -14.94 16.21
N HIS A 367 -27.52 -13.63 16.02
CA HIS A 367 -27.05 -12.66 17.01
C HIS A 367 -28.02 -11.49 17.11
N LEU A 368 -28.32 -11.06 18.33
CA LEU A 368 -29.10 -9.86 18.61
C LEU A 368 -28.19 -8.72 19.03
N ARG A 369 -28.06 -7.69 18.20
CA ARG A 369 -27.25 -6.49 18.42
C ARG A 369 -28.12 -5.27 18.67
N LEU A 370 -27.55 -4.29 19.35
CA LEU A 370 -28.12 -2.98 19.62
C LEU A 370 -27.21 -1.91 19.00
N SER A 371 -27.81 -0.90 18.37
CA SER A 371 -27.08 0.20 17.72
C SER A 371 -26.32 1.07 18.73
N ASP A 372 -25.19 1.66 18.35
CA ASP A 372 -24.37 2.44 19.30
C ASP A 372 -24.97 3.82 19.63
N ARG A 373 -25.74 4.42 18.71
CA ARG A 373 -26.14 5.84 18.78
C ARG A 373 -27.12 6.22 19.90
N HIS A 374 -27.80 5.25 20.54
CA HIS A 374 -28.90 5.53 21.48
C HIS A 374 -28.94 4.61 22.72
N PHE A 375 -28.00 3.68 22.91
CA PHE A 375 -28.20 2.55 23.82
C PHE A 375 -27.46 2.65 25.18
N TYR A 376 -26.80 3.77 25.48
CA TYR A 376 -26.18 4.05 26.81
C TYR A 376 -27.13 4.65 27.83
N THR A 377 -28.41 4.33 27.71
CA THR A 377 -29.44 4.94 28.54
C THR A 377 -30.17 3.90 29.37
N GLU A 378 -30.73 4.33 30.50
CA GLU A 378 -31.53 3.48 31.38
C GLU A 378 -32.70 2.83 30.62
N GLU A 379 -33.19 3.48 29.57
CA GLU A 379 -34.24 2.99 28.68
C GLU A 379 -33.82 1.73 27.91
N ALA A 380 -32.56 1.63 27.46
CA ALA A 380 -32.07 0.44 26.75
C ALA A 380 -31.99 -0.78 27.68
N ILE A 381 -31.48 -0.57 28.91
CA ILE A 381 -31.45 -1.60 29.95
C ILE A 381 -32.86 -2.07 30.29
N ARG A 382 -33.78 -1.12 30.46
CA ARG A 382 -35.20 -1.40 30.73
C ARG A 382 -35.86 -2.16 29.58
N PHE A 383 -35.58 -1.80 28.33
CA PHE A 383 -36.07 -2.51 27.15
C PHE A 383 -35.59 -3.97 27.12
N ILE A 384 -34.29 -4.22 27.26
CA ILE A 384 -33.75 -5.59 27.26
C ILE A 384 -34.32 -6.39 28.45
N ALA A 385 -34.37 -5.82 29.64
CA ALA A 385 -34.99 -6.47 30.79
C ALA A 385 -36.46 -6.83 30.52
N ASN A 386 -37.24 -5.90 29.95
CA ASN A 386 -38.65 -6.14 29.58
C ASN A 386 -38.78 -7.23 28.51
N LEU A 387 -37.91 -7.26 27.51
CA LEU A 387 -37.92 -8.31 26.48
C LEU A 387 -37.71 -9.70 27.08
N PHE A 388 -36.77 -9.85 28.03
CA PHE A 388 -36.57 -11.11 28.74
C PHE A 388 -37.74 -11.46 29.69
N ILE A 389 -38.32 -10.47 30.38
CA ILE A 389 -39.53 -10.69 31.21
C ILE A 389 -40.67 -11.22 30.34
N GLN A 390 -40.90 -10.60 29.19
CA GLN A 390 -41.93 -11.04 28.24
C GLN A 390 -41.65 -12.44 27.68
N ALA A 391 -40.39 -12.78 27.42
CA ALA A 391 -40.02 -14.13 27.02
C ALA A 391 -40.33 -15.16 28.11
N ALA A 392 -40.07 -14.84 29.38
CA ALA A 392 -40.39 -15.72 30.50
C ALA A 392 -41.90 -15.89 30.71
N GLU A 393 -42.69 -14.84 30.47
CA GLU A 393 -44.16 -14.90 30.51
C GLU A 393 -44.71 -15.76 29.37
N CYS A 394 -44.18 -15.60 28.15
CA CYS A 394 -44.52 -16.44 27.01
C CYS A 394 -44.21 -17.93 27.27
N ASP A 395 -43.04 -18.25 27.82
CA ASP A 395 -42.66 -19.63 28.16
C ASP A 395 -43.66 -20.27 29.13
N ARG A 396 -44.20 -19.49 30.08
CA ARG A 396 -45.21 -19.94 31.04
C ARG A 396 -46.58 -20.15 30.39
N GLU A 397 -46.95 -19.28 29.45
CA GLU A 397 -48.27 -19.29 28.79
C GLU A 397 -48.38 -20.35 27.69
N THR A 398 -47.36 -20.47 26.84
CA THR A 398 -47.38 -21.32 25.63
C THR A 398 -46.56 -22.60 25.77
N GLY A 399 -45.66 -22.67 26.76
CA GLY A 399 -44.72 -23.79 26.92
C GLY A 399 -43.55 -23.79 25.92
N GLU A 400 -43.42 -22.73 25.11
CA GLU A 400 -42.28 -22.53 24.21
C GLU A 400 -41.02 -22.19 25.03
N ARG A 401 -39.82 -22.34 24.45
CA ARG A 401 -38.53 -22.03 25.11
C ARG A 401 -37.95 -20.70 24.62
N LYS A 402 -38.77 -19.65 24.54
CA LYS A 402 -38.38 -18.30 24.08
C LYS A 402 -37.30 -17.70 24.95
N LEU A 403 -37.38 -17.87 26.27
CA LEU A 403 -36.37 -17.33 27.18
C LEU A 403 -34.98 -17.94 26.92
N GLN A 404 -34.93 -19.25 26.67
CA GLN A 404 -33.69 -19.95 26.31
C GLN A 404 -33.16 -19.50 24.93
N LEU A 405 -34.06 -19.34 23.94
CA LEU A 405 -33.69 -18.85 22.61
C LEU A 405 -33.14 -17.43 22.66
N LEU A 406 -33.78 -16.53 23.42
CA LEU A 406 -33.33 -15.14 23.58
C LEU A 406 -31.94 -15.08 24.23
N SER A 407 -31.69 -15.89 25.26
CA SER A 407 -30.36 -15.99 25.88
C SER A 407 -29.29 -16.45 24.88
N SER A 408 -29.64 -17.41 24.02
CA SER A 408 -28.69 -17.95 23.03
C SER A 408 -28.24 -16.92 21.99
N VAL A 409 -29.12 -16.02 21.55
CA VAL A 409 -28.77 -14.97 20.57
C VAL A 409 -27.99 -13.79 21.17
N CYS A 410 -27.87 -13.73 22.49
CA CYS A 410 -27.11 -12.72 23.23
C CYS A 410 -25.76 -13.23 23.77
N SER A 411 -25.42 -14.51 23.56
CA SER A 411 -24.24 -15.16 24.18
C SER A 411 -22.95 -15.06 23.35
N TYR A 412 -22.71 -13.92 22.69
CA TYR A 412 -21.54 -13.67 21.82
C TYR A 412 -20.64 -12.55 22.35
N SER A 413 -19.33 -12.60 22.08
CA SER A 413 -18.29 -11.80 22.75
C SER A 413 -18.51 -10.28 22.78
N SER A 414 -19.17 -9.70 21.77
CA SER A 414 -19.40 -8.26 21.66
C SER A 414 -20.81 -7.81 22.06
N PHE A 415 -21.65 -8.68 22.63
CA PHE A 415 -23.00 -8.32 23.08
C PHE A 415 -22.96 -7.22 24.16
N PRO A 416 -23.76 -6.14 24.08
CA PRO A 416 -24.91 -5.95 23.17
C PRO A 416 -24.61 -5.24 21.84
N PHE A 417 -23.36 -4.87 21.55
CA PHE A 417 -23.04 -3.96 20.45
C PHE A 417 -22.67 -4.66 19.14
N ALA A 418 -22.72 -3.90 18.04
CA ALA A 418 -22.20 -4.32 16.74
C ALA A 418 -20.66 -4.25 16.76
N GLY A 419 -20.00 -5.39 16.56
CA GLY A 419 -18.54 -5.45 16.53
C GLY A 419 -18.01 -4.82 15.25
N ASP A 420 -17.12 -3.84 15.42
CA ASP A 420 -15.95 -3.54 14.57
C ASP A 420 -14.92 -2.64 15.28
N THR A 421 -15.24 -2.07 16.45
CA THR A 421 -14.28 -1.29 17.26
C THR A 421 -14.00 -1.97 18.61
N ASN A 422 -12.82 -2.56 18.77
CA ASN A 422 -12.33 -3.12 20.05
C ASN A 422 -11.62 -2.04 20.88
N THR A 423 -12.12 -0.80 20.87
CA THR A 423 -11.53 0.27 21.65
C THR A 423 -11.81 0.05 23.14
N ASP A 424 -10.93 0.58 23.98
CA ASP A 424 -11.14 0.61 25.43
C ASP A 424 -12.47 1.26 25.82
N GLY A 425 -12.88 2.28 25.06
CA GLY A 425 -14.16 2.95 25.22
C GLY A 425 -15.35 2.00 25.04
N ASP A 426 -15.32 1.14 24.03
CA ASP A 426 -16.43 0.23 23.71
C ASP A 426 -16.48 -0.97 24.66
N LEU A 427 -15.33 -1.50 25.07
CA LEU A 427 -15.26 -2.55 26.09
C LEU A 427 -15.73 -2.06 27.47
N LYS A 428 -15.40 -0.81 27.82
CA LYS A 428 -15.93 -0.14 29.02
C LYS A 428 -17.45 -0.03 28.97
N LYS A 429 -17.96 0.49 27.86
CA LYS A 429 -19.39 0.63 27.58
C LYS A 429 -20.14 -0.71 27.70
N GLN A 430 -19.56 -1.80 27.21
CA GLN A 430 -20.10 -3.15 27.32
C GLN A 430 -20.16 -3.64 28.77
N SER A 431 -19.08 -3.45 29.51
CA SER A 431 -18.99 -3.84 30.92
C SER A 431 -20.01 -3.06 31.76
N ASP A 432 -20.12 -1.75 31.54
CA ASP A 432 -21.08 -0.89 32.23
C ASP A 432 -22.52 -1.35 31.99
N PHE A 433 -22.90 -1.62 30.73
CA PHE A 433 -24.23 -2.11 30.37
C PHE A 433 -24.59 -3.42 31.09
N LEU A 434 -23.69 -4.41 31.10
CA LEU A 434 -23.95 -5.71 31.73
C LEU A 434 -24.10 -5.60 33.24
N LEU A 435 -23.30 -4.76 33.90
CA LEU A 435 -23.41 -4.52 35.34
C LEU A 435 -24.74 -3.83 35.69
N ASP A 436 -25.15 -2.85 34.89
CA ASP A 436 -26.40 -2.10 35.13
C ASP A 436 -27.63 -2.97 34.85
N LEU A 437 -27.59 -3.83 33.82
CA LEU A 437 -28.61 -4.86 33.57
C LEU A 437 -28.74 -5.85 34.73
N TYR A 438 -27.61 -6.34 35.27
CA TYR A 438 -27.63 -7.21 36.44
C TYR A 438 -28.22 -6.50 37.66
N SER A 439 -27.84 -5.23 37.88
CA SER A 439 -28.36 -4.41 38.98
C SER A 439 -29.88 -4.27 38.89
N PHE A 440 -30.40 -3.89 37.72
CA PHE A 440 -31.83 -3.70 37.44
C PHE A 440 -32.66 -4.97 37.72
N LEU A 441 -32.11 -6.15 37.40
CA LEU A 441 -32.79 -7.42 37.59
C LEU A 441 -32.71 -7.95 39.03
N LYS A 442 -31.68 -7.54 39.79
CA LYS A 442 -31.43 -8.06 41.14
C LYS A 442 -32.37 -7.47 42.20
N ASP A 443 -32.86 -6.25 41.99
CA ASP A 443 -33.57 -5.46 43.01
C ASP A 443 -35.09 -5.76 43.10
N CYS A 444 -35.54 -7.00 42.90
CA CYS A 444 -36.98 -7.28 42.83
C CYS A 444 -37.46 -8.51 43.59
N GLU A 445 -38.54 -8.30 44.36
CA GLU A 445 -39.38 -9.31 45.00
C GLU A 445 -40.21 -10.15 43.98
N ASN A 446 -40.12 -9.84 42.67
CA ASN A 446 -40.93 -10.46 41.62
C ASN A 446 -40.30 -11.77 41.08
N PRO A 447 -40.98 -12.93 41.18
CA PRO A 447 -40.49 -14.23 40.70
C PRO A 447 -40.06 -14.26 39.23
N SER A 448 -40.70 -13.48 38.35
CA SER A 448 -40.38 -13.45 36.91
C SER A 448 -38.97 -12.92 36.65
N ARG A 449 -38.50 -11.91 37.40
CA ARG A 449 -37.15 -11.35 37.24
C ARG A 449 -36.05 -12.31 37.72
N ARG A 450 -36.35 -13.15 38.72
CA ARG A 450 -35.43 -14.22 39.16
C ARG A 450 -35.23 -15.28 38.09
N ASN A 451 -36.29 -15.67 37.39
CA ASN A 451 -36.20 -16.60 36.26
C ASN A 451 -35.43 -15.98 35.08
N VAL A 452 -35.63 -14.69 34.82
CA VAL A 452 -34.84 -13.94 33.83
C VAL A 452 -33.36 -13.92 34.17
N LEU A 453 -33.00 -13.69 35.44
CA LEU A 453 -31.60 -13.68 35.87
C LEU A 453 -30.93 -15.05 35.66
N LEU A 454 -31.65 -16.15 35.92
CA LEU A 454 -31.16 -17.50 35.63
C LEU A 454 -30.98 -17.73 34.13
N ALA A 455 -31.87 -17.20 33.29
CA ALA A 455 -31.75 -17.31 31.85
C ALA A 455 -30.63 -16.45 31.25
N LEU A 456 -30.29 -15.31 31.87
CA LEU A 456 -29.16 -14.47 31.47
C LEU A 456 -27.81 -14.97 32.00
N GLN A 457 -27.80 -15.97 32.88
CA GLN A 457 -26.56 -16.54 33.41
C GLN A 457 -25.55 -16.95 32.32
N PRO A 458 -25.95 -17.60 31.19
CA PRO A 458 -25.03 -17.90 30.09
C PRO A 458 -24.44 -16.64 29.43
N VAL A 459 -25.22 -15.56 29.31
CA VAL A 459 -24.75 -14.29 28.75
C VAL A 459 -23.66 -13.70 29.65
N PHE A 460 -23.92 -13.62 30.97
CA PHE A 460 -22.90 -13.16 31.91
C PHE A 460 -21.67 -14.08 31.92
N GLN A 461 -21.82 -15.40 31.81
CA GLN A 461 -20.70 -16.35 31.78
C GLN A 461 -19.83 -16.25 30.53
N SER A 462 -20.42 -15.88 29.40
CA SER A 462 -19.73 -15.83 28.11
C SER A 462 -19.04 -14.48 27.88
N VAL A 463 -19.65 -13.37 28.35
CA VAL A 463 -19.30 -12.00 27.97
C VAL A 463 -19.13 -11.10 29.21
N PRO A 464 -18.14 -10.18 29.22
CA PRO A 464 -17.14 -9.89 28.20
C PRO A 464 -15.90 -10.77 28.26
N ALA A 465 -15.03 -10.67 27.23
CA ALA A 465 -13.72 -11.32 27.23
C ALA A 465 -12.78 -10.72 28.30
N VAL A 466 -12.85 -9.39 28.47
CA VAL A 466 -12.17 -8.61 29.50
C VAL A 466 -13.21 -7.69 30.14
N TRP A 467 -13.22 -7.62 31.46
CA TRP A 467 -14.07 -6.66 32.18
C TRP A 467 -13.34 -5.32 32.29
N VAL A 468 -13.92 -4.25 31.75
CA VAL A 468 -13.34 -2.90 31.82
C VAL A 468 -14.15 -2.07 32.81
N ILE A 469 -13.51 -1.66 33.90
CA ILE A 469 -14.20 -1.17 35.10
C ILE A 469 -13.71 0.21 35.49
N ASN A 470 -14.66 1.11 35.72
CA ASN A 470 -14.45 2.40 36.32
C ASN A 470 -14.82 2.31 37.82
N LEU A 471 -13.83 2.32 38.71
CA LEU A 471 -14.06 2.20 40.15
C LEU A 471 -14.66 3.47 40.76
N SER A 472 -14.46 4.65 40.15
CA SER A 472 -15.10 5.89 40.61
C SER A 472 -16.65 5.83 40.56
N ASN A 473 -17.21 4.97 39.72
CA ASN A 473 -18.66 4.75 39.61
C ASN A 473 -19.25 3.80 40.68
N ARG A 474 -18.44 3.35 41.66
CA ARG A 474 -18.88 2.49 42.79
C ARG A 474 -19.53 1.16 42.37
N LYS A 475 -19.00 0.52 41.33
CA LYS A 475 -19.57 -0.71 40.72
C LYS A 475 -18.91 -2.02 41.21
N ALA A 476 -17.89 -1.99 42.07
CA ALA A 476 -17.15 -3.18 42.49
C ALA A 476 -18.04 -4.24 43.18
N SER A 477 -19.00 -3.81 44.02
CA SER A 477 -19.91 -4.73 44.70
C SER A 477 -20.85 -5.49 43.76
N ILE A 478 -21.20 -4.88 42.61
CA ILE A 478 -22.01 -5.49 41.56
C ILE A 478 -21.14 -6.42 40.72
N LEU A 479 -19.93 -5.96 40.34
CA LEU A 479 -18.93 -6.74 39.63
C LEU A 479 -18.65 -8.07 40.34
N PHE A 480 -18.43 -8.04 41.67
CA PHE A 480 -18.23 -9.26 42.46
C PHE A 480 -19.38 -10.27 42.29
N LYS A 481 -20.62 -9.80 42.27
CA LYS A 481 -21.81 -10.66 42.13
C LYS A 481 -21.89 -11.26 40.72
N VAL A 482 -21.50 -10.51 39.70
CA VAL A 482 -21.47 -10.98 38.31
C VAL A 482 -20.29 -11.93 38.06
N LEU A 483 -19.11 -11.64 38.63
CA LEU A 483 -17.93 -12.50 38.53
C LEU A 483 -18.14 -13.87 39.19
N LYS A 484 -18.95 -13.95 40.25
CA LYS A 484 -19.38 -15.23 40.85
C LYS A 484 -20.17 -16.13 39.90
N LEU A 485 -20.80 -15.58 38.86
CA LEU A 485 -21.53 -16.37 37.89
C LEU A 485 -20.60 -17.03 36.86
N GLN A 486 -19.37 -16.54 36.72
CA GLN A 486 -18.40 -16.98 35.72
C GLN A 486 -17.94 -18.42 35.96
N THR A 487 -17.69 -19.15 34.87
CA THR A 487 -17.13 -20.51 34.93
C THR A 487 -15.61 -20.52 35.03
N MET A 488 -14.96 -19.46 34.53
CA MET A 488 -13.51 -19.29 34.49
C MET A 488 -13.13 -17.89 34.99
N LYS A 489 -11.91 -17.73 35.50
CA LYS A 489 -11.38 -16.42 35.86
C LYS A 489 -11.23 -15.55 34.62
N LYS A 490 -11.60 -14.27 34.70
CA LYS A 490 -11.55 -13.31 33.58
C LYS A 490 -10.53 -12.19 33.85
N PRO A 491 -9.86 -11.63 32.84
CA PRO A 491 -9.05 -10.42 33.02
C PRO A 491 -9.95 -9.23 33.37
N VAL A 492 -9.42 -8.31 34.17
CA VAL A 492 -10.07 -7.04 34.54
C VAL A 492 -9.12 -5.90 34.21
N LYS A 493 -9.58 -4.90 33.46
CA LYS A 493 -8.89 -3.65 33.17
C LYS A 493 -9.55 -2.52 33.95
N LEU A 494 -8.77 -1.73 34.67
CA LEU A 494 -9.24 -0.54 35.38
C LEU A 494 -9.00 0.69 34.51
N VAL A 495 -10.07 1.45 34.27
CA VAL A 495 -10.03 2.73 33.53
C VAL A 495 -10.19 3.94 34.43
N SER A 496 -10.42 3.74 35.73
CA SER A 496 -10.33 4.79 36.75
C SER A 496 -10.19 4.15 38.12
N TRP A 497 -9.83 4.95 39.12
CA TRP A 497 -9.69 4.53 40.51
C TRP A 497 -10.69 5.20 41.45
N SER A 498 -10.72 4.72 42.70
CA SER A 498 -11.47 5.30 43.80
C SER A 498 -10.64 5.21 45.07
N ASP A 499 -10.59 6.29 45.84
CA ASP A 499 -9.96 6.32 47.16
C ASP A 499 -10.93 5.89 48.29
N GLU A 500 -12.16 5.50 47.93
CA GLU A 500 -13.15 5.07 48.92
C GLU A 500 -12.84 3.66 49.43
N GLU A 501 -12.53 3.56 50.73
CA GLU A 501 -12.17 2.30 51.39
C GLU A 501 -13.20 1.18 51.16
N ASN A 502 -14.50 1.49 51.18
CA ASN A 502 -15.56 0.51 50.95
C ASN A 502 -15.58 -0.03 49.51
N GLU A 503 -15.23 0.80 48.53
CA GLU A 503 -15.14 0.39 47.13
C GLU A 503 -13.91 -0.49 46.93
N LEU A 504 -12.77 -0.13 47.52
CA LEU A 504 -11.56 -0.96 47.54
C LEU A 504 -11.82 -2.32 48.18
N LYS A 505 -12.46 -2.35 49.36
CA LYS A 505 -12.87 -3.61 50.03
C LYS A 505 -13.78 -4.46 49.15
N SER A 506 -14.72 -3.83 48.45
CA SER A 506 -15.61 -4.52 47.52
C SER A 506 -14.85 -5.08 46.29
N PHE A 507 -13.86 -4.35 45.80
CA PHE A 507 -13.02 -4.78 44.68
C PHE A 507 -12.09 -5.94 45.08
N LEU A 508 -11.51 -5.91 46.28
CA LEU A 508 -10.67 -7.02 46.78
C LEU A 508 -11.43 -8.36 46.83
N GLN A 509 -12.74 -8.34 47.11
CA GLN A 509 -13.59 -9.54 47.04
C GLN A 509 -13.68 -10.15 45.63
N CYS A 510 -13.39 -9.38 44.58
CA CYS A 510 -13.38 -9.85 43.19
C CYS A 510 -12.14 -10.69 42.86
N LEU A 511 -11.02 -10.51 43.56
CA LEU A 511 -9.71 -11.11 43.23
C LEU A 511 -9.72 -12.63 42.99
N PRO A 512 -10.48 -13.46 43.75
CA PRO A 512 -10.54 -14.90 43.49
C PRO A 512 -11.04 -15.27 42.08
N TYR A 513 -11.79 -14.37 41.43
CA TYR A 513 -12.41 -14.57 40.11
C TYR A 513 -11.66 -13.84 38.97
N ILE A 514 -10.58 -13.13 39.30
CA ILE A 514 -9.77 -12.36 38.34
C ILE A 514 -8.55 -13.19 37.93
N SER A 515 -8.24 -13.23 36.64
CA SER A 515 -7.04 -13.90 36.13
C SER A 515 -5.85 -12.95 36.00
N GLN A 516 -6.09 -11.72 35.55
CA GLN A 516 -5.11 -10.66 35.37
C GLN A 516 -5.76 -9.31 35.70
N LEU A 517 -5.03 -8.43 36.37
CA LEU A 517 -5.42 -7.05 36.64
C LEU A 517 -4.57 -6.08 35.80
N ARG A 518 -5.22 -5.29 34.95
CA ARG A 518 -4.60 -4.30 34.04
C ARG A 518 -5.05 -2.89 34.38
N LEU A 519 -4.25 -1.90 34.02
CA LEU A 519 -4.56 -0.46 34.12
C LEU A 519 -4.56 0.15 32.72
N SER A 520 -5.44 1.12 32.44
CA SER A 520 -5.43 1.85 31.16
C SER A 520 -4.31 2.89 31.13
N GLY A 521 -3.47 2.89 30.09
CA GLY A 521 -2.24 3.68 29.96
C GLY A 521 -2.40 5.15 30.32
N TRP A 522 -3.09 5.94 29.50
CA TRP A 522 -3.11 7.41 29.60
C TRP A 522 -3.52 7.99 30.96
N GLN A 523 -4.41 7.33 31.70
CA GLN A 523 -4.86 7.83 33.00
C GLN A 523 -3.97 7.36 34.16
N PHE A 524 -3.18 6.29 33.98
CA PHE A 524 -2.42 5.66 35.07
C PHE A 524 -0.91 5.96 35.05
N TYR A 525 -0.48 6.98 34.29
CA TYR A 525 0.91 7.47 34.28
C TYR A 525 1.22 8.55 35.34
N SER A 526 0.25 8.91 36.18
CA SER A 526 0.45 9.96 37.18
C SER A 526 0.92 9.42 38.53
N GLU A 527 1.51 10.29 39.36
CA GLU A 527 1.90 9.95 40.74
C GLU A 527 0.68 9.43 41.54
N GLU A 528 -0.51 9.96 41.27
CA GLU A 528 -1.77 9.52 41.87
C GLU A 528 -2.10 8.06 41.55
N ALA A 529 -1.81 7.60 40.34
CA ALA A 529 -2.03 6.22 39.93
C ALA A 529 -1.11 5.24 40.67
N ILE A 530 0.17 5.61 40.81
CA ILE A 530 1.15 4.84 41.60
C ILE A 530 0.71 4.78 43.08
N ARG A 531 0.27 5.92 43.63
CA ARG A 531 -0.28 6.00 44.99
C ARG A 531 -1.54 5.16 45.16
N PHE A 532 -2.42 5.13 44.17
CA PHE A 532 -3.61 4.28 44.18
C PHE A 532 -3.24 2.81 44.25
N ILE A 533 -2.31 2.34 43.40
CA ILE A 533 -1.87 0.93 43.43
C ILE A 533 -1.20 0.59 44.75
N ALA A 534 -0.34 1.46 45.28
CA ALA A 534 0.22 1.30 46.62
C ALA A 534 -0.89 1.17 47.69
N ASN A 535 -1.88 2.06 47.67
CA ASN A 535 -3.04 2.03 48.57
C ASN A 535 -3.87 0.75 48.42
N LEU A 536 -4.04 0.22 47.22
CA LEU A 536 -4.75 -1.04 46.98
C LEU A 536 -4.04 -2.23 47.63
N PHE A 537 -2.71 -2.32 47.51
CA PHE A 537 -1.91 -3.34 48.20
C PHE A 537 -1.92 -3.18 49.72
N ILE A 538 -1.85 -1.94 50.22
CA ILE A 538 -1.96 -1.65 51.67
C ILE A 538 -3.33 -2.10 52.18
N GLN A 539 -4.41 -1.77 51.47
CA GLN A 539 -5.76 -2.16 51.84
C GLN A 539 -5.92 -3.68 51.84
N ALA A 540 -5.32 -4.39 50.88
CA ALA A 540 -5.29 -5.85 50.87
C ALA A 540 -4.59 -6.42 52.12
N ALA A 541 -3.44 -5.86 52.51
CA ALA A 541 -2.74 -6.28 53.72
C ALA A 541 -3.53 -5.99 55.01
N VAL A 542 -4.27 -4.88 55.07
CA VAL A 542 -5.18 -4.57 56.18
C VAL A 542 -6.32 -5.58 56.23
N CYS A 543 -6.97 -5.85 55.09
CA CYS A 543 -8.06 -6.83 55.00
C CYS A 543 -7.61 -8.25 55.39
N ASP A 544 -6.40 -8.67 55.03
CA ASP A 544 -5.85 -9.98 55.42
C ASP A 544 -5.73 -10.12 56.94
N ARG A 545 -5.36 -9.04 57.64
CA ARG A 545 -5.29 -9.02 59.11
C ARG A 545 -6.67 -9.02 59.76
N GLU A 546 -7.64 -8.33 59.18
CA GLU A 546 -9.00 -8.21 59.71
C GLU A 546 -9.84 -9.46 59.49
N THR A 547 -9.75 -10.07 58.31
CA THR A 547 -10.63 -11.16 57.86
C THR A 547 -9.97 -12.54 57.85
N GLY A 548 -8.63 -12.60 57.85
CA GLY A 548 -7.87 -13.84 57.66
C GLY A 548 -7.84 -14.34 56.22
N GLU A 549 -8.37 -13.58 55.26
CA GLU A 549 -8.26 -13.86 53.83
C GLU A 549 -6.81 -13.63 53.34
N LYS A 550 -6.54 -14.05 52.09
CA LYS A 550 -5.22 -13.92 51.44
C LYS A 550 -5.28 -12.96 50.25
N ASN A 551 -5.96 -11.83 50.42
CA ASN A 551 -6.16 -10.81 49.40
C ASN A 551 -4.82 -10.25 48.90
N LEU A 552 -3.82 -10.08 49.77
CA LEU A 552 -2.51 -9.59 49.34
C LEU A 552 -1.81 -10.57 48.40
N GLN A 553 -1.88 -11.87 48.71
CA GLN A 553 -1.33 -12.92 47.86
C GLN A 553 -2.10 -13.04 46.54
N LEU A 554 -3.43 -12.93 46.58
CA LEU A 554 -4.28 -12.96 45.38
C LEU A 554 -4.02 -11.75 44.48
N LEU A 555 -3.93 -10.56 45.06
CA LEU A 555 -3.66 -9.31 44.33
C LEU A 555 -2.29 -9.39 43.64
N SER A 556 -1.26 -9.84 44.35
CA SER A 556 0.05 -10.04 43.74
C SER A 556 0.01 -11.07 42.61
N SER A 557 -0.73 -12.17 42.79
CA SER A 557 -0.89 -13.19 41.75
C SER A 557 -1.56 -12.69 40.48
N VAL A 558 -2.56 -11.80 40.57
CA VAL A 558 -3.23 -11.25 39.36
C VAL A 558 -2.41 -10.16 38.66
N CYS A 559 -1.39 -9.62 39.32
CA CYS A 559 -0.44 -8.66 38.74
C CYS A 559 0.88 -9.31 38.28
N SER A 560 1.10 -10.60 38.55
CA SER A 560 2.36 -11.30 38.25
C SER A 560 2.38 -11.85 36.81
N TYR A 561 2.51 -10.96 35.83
CA TYR A 561 2.70 -11.31 34.41
C TYR A 561 3.55 -10.23 33.72
N SER A 562 4.28 -10.57 32.65
CA SER A 562 5.38 -9.75 32.12
C SER A 562 5.02 -8.36 31.62
N SER A 563 3.75 -8.15 31.27
CA SER A 563 3.23 -6.91 30.70
C SER A 563 2.38 -6.08 31.68
N PHE A 564 2.44 -6.39 32.97
CA PHE A 564 1.82 -5.58 34.01
C PHE A 564 2.58 -4.24 34.15
N PRO A 565 1.91 -3.07 34.19
CA PRO A 565 0.46 -2.91 34.39
C PRO A 565 -0.39 -2.64 33.13
N PHE A 566 0.20 -2.38 31.95
CA PHE A 566 -0.49 -1.67 30.84
C PHE A 566 -0.83 -2.49 29.56
N PHE A 567 -0.55 -3.79 29.46
CA PHE A 567 -0.68 -4.56 28.20
C PHE A 567 -1.92 -4.27 27.30
N GLY A 568 -1.67 -3.79 26.07
CA GLY A 568 -2.63 -3.72 24.96
C GLY A 568 -3.29 -2.35 24.70
N ASP A 569 -2.59 -1.24 24.95
CA ASP A 569 -3.09 0.14 24.76
C ASP A 569 -2.68 0.80 23.42
N THR A 570 -2.20 0.02 22.44
CA THR A 570 -1.75 0.50 21.11
C THR A 570 -2.84 1.08 20.21
N ASN A 571 -4.05 1.31 20.73
CA ASN A 571 -5.13 2.00 20.03
C ASN A 571 -5.36 3.35 20.72
N SER A 572 -4.37 4.24 20.68
CA SER A 572 -4.64 5.67 20.71
C SER A 572 -5.17 6.04 19.32
N ASP A 573 -6.50 6.11 19.19
CA ASP A 573 -7.18 6.68 18.02
C ASP A 573 -6.98 8.22 17.94
N ASP A 574 -5.79 8.71 18.25
CA ASP A 574 -5.41 10.09 18.00
C ASP A 574 -4.77 10.14 16.61
N ASP A 575 -5.61 10.38 15.60
CA ASP A 575 -5.28 10.69 14.21
C ASP A 575 -4.51 12.03 14.08
N ASP A 576 -3.47 12.26 14.90
CA ASP A 576 -2.59 13.42 14.79
C ASP A 576 -1.16 12.96 14.44
N ASP A 577 -0.87 13.03 13.13
CA ASP A 577 0.40 13.38 12.50
C ASP A 577 1.73 12.77 13.02
N ASP A 578 2.37 12.00 12.13
CA ASP A 578 3.83 11.81 11.98
C ASP A 578 4.65 11.46 13.25
N ASP A 579 4.83 10.16 13.55
CA ASP A 579 6.12 9.57 13.99
C ASP A 579 6.00 8.02 14.12
N ASP A 580 6.66 7.29 13.22
CA ASP A 580 6.65 5.81 13.10
C ASP A 580 7.61 5.08 14.10
N ASP A 581 7.73 5.49 15.37
CA ASP A 581 8.73 4.86 16.29
C ASP A 581 8.33 4.72 17.80
N ASP A 582 7.03 4.65 18.15
CA ASP A 582 6.60 4.70 19.57
C ASP A 582 6.35 3.36 20.31
N ASP A 583 6.79 2.21 19.79
CA ASP A 583 6.71 0.94 20.55
C ASP A 583 7.64 0.92 21.80
N ASP A 584 8.74 1.68 21.77
CA ASP A 584 9.72 1.77 22.87
C ASP A 584 9.19 2.57 24.07
N ASP A 585 8.34 3.55 23.80
CA ASP A 585 7.76 4.47 24.79
C ASP A 585 6.94 3.74 25.86
N ASP A 586 6.19 2.70 25.46
CA ASP A 586 5.34 1.94 26.38
C ASP A 586 6.14 1.04 27.34
N LEU A 587 7.25 0.46 26.89
CA LEU A 587 8.14 -0.35 27.73
C LEU A 587 8.92 0.51 28.73
N GLU A 588 9.31 1.72 28.31
CA GLU A 588 9.90 2.72 29.19
C GLU A 588 8.91 3.15 30.28
N ARG A 589 7.68 3.49 29.89
CA ARG A 589 6.61 3.86 30.84
C ARG A 589 6.31 2.74 31.83
N GLN A 590 6.28 1.48 31.38
CA GLN A 590 6.10 0.32 32.25
C GLN A 590 7.21 0.21 33.30
N SER A 591 8.47 0.37 32.87
CA SER A 591 9.65 0.28 33.74
C SER A 591 9.66 1.41 34.76
N ASN A 592 9.38 2.64 34.32
CA ASN A 592 9.27 3.82 35.17
C ASN A 592 8.19 3.66 36.25
N PHE A 593 7.00 3.19 35.87
CA PHE A 593 5.92 2.93 36.83
C PHE A 593 6.33 1.96 37.95
N LEU A 594 7.01 0.86 37.58
CA LEU A 594 7.45 -0.16 38.54
C LEU A 594 8.56 0.37 39.47
N LEU A 595 9.51 1.15 38.95
CA LEU A 595 10.55 1.78 39.77
C LEU A 595 9.95 2.77 40.77
N ASP A 596 9.00 3.60 40.33
CA ASP A 596 8.36 4.61 41.18
C ASP A 596 7.48 3.96 42.26
N LEU A 597 6.77 2.87 41.93
CA LEU A 597 6.03 2.07 42.89
C LEU A 597 6.93 1.46 43.97
N TYR A 598 8.10 0.92 43.59
CA TYR A 598 9.08 0.40 44.54
C TYR A 598 9.59 1.51 45.47
N SER A 599 9.99 2.65 44.90
CA SER A 599 10.50 3.80 45.66
C SER A 599 9.48 4.29 46.69
N LEU A 600 8.21 4.46 46.28
CA LEU A 600 7.14 4.93 47.16
C LEU A 600 6.93 4.00 48.37
N LEU A 601 6.98 2.68 48.17
CA LEU A 601 6.73 1.70 49.23
C LEU A 601 7.94 1.47 50.13
N LYS A 602 9.15 1.66 49.61
CA LYS A 602 10.41 1.50 50.35
C LYS A 602 10.56 2.55 51.45
N ASP A 603 10.28 3.81 51.13
CA ASP A 603 10.50 4.94 52.06
C ASP A 603 9.44 5.02 53.18
N CYS A 604 8.46 4.12 53.18
CA CYS A 604 7.41 4.08 54.18
C CYS A 604 7.83 3.34 55.46
N GLU A 605 7.86 4.05 56.60
CA GLU A 605 8.24 3.49 57.90
C GLU A 605 7.24 2.48 58.50
N ASN A 606 6.03 2.36 57.93
CA ASN A 606 4.95 1.58 58.53
C ASN A 606 5.15 0.04 58.31
N PRO A 607 5.06 -0.80 59.37
CA PRO A 607 5.28 -2.25 59.28
C PRO A 607 4.43 -2.99 58.25
N SER A 608 3.25 -2.46 57.89
CA SER A 608 2.39 -3.02 56.83
C SER A 608 3.04 -2.91 55.45
N TYR A 609 3.85 -1.87 55.20
CA TYR A 609 4.52 -1.66 53.91
C TYR A 609 5.61 -2.69 53.65
N LYS A 610 6.33 -3.15 54.69
CA LYS A 610 7.32 -4.24 54.54
C LYS A 610 6.68 -5.55 54.09
N HIS A 611 5.47 -5.84 54.57
CA HIS A 611 4.71 -7.02 54.16
C HIS A 611 4.21 -6.87 52.71
N VAL A 612 3.79 -5.66 52.33
CA VAL A 612 3.40 -5.34 50.94
C VAL A 612 4.60 -5.48 50.00
N LEU A 613 5.76 -4.94 50.36
CA LEU A 613 6.96 -5.01 49.53
C LEU A 613 7.34 -6.46 49.21
N LEU A 614 7.34 -7.34 50.23
CA LEU A 614 7.55 -8.78 50.03
C LEU A 614 6.50 -9.41 49.11
N ALA A 615 5.23 -8.98 49.17
CA ALA A 615 4.21 -9.47 48.27
C ALA A 615 4.42 -9.03 46.83
N LEU A 616 5.00 -7.85 46.58
CA LEU A 616 5.33 -7.39 45.23
C LEU A 616 6.47 -8.19 44.58
N GLN A 617 7.22 -8.99 45.33
CA GLN A 617 8.36 -9.73 44.80
C GLN A 617 8.00 -10.60 43.59
N SER A 618 6.83 -11.26 43.59
CA SER A 618 6.39 -12.06 42.44
C SER A 618 6.05 -11.20 41.21
N ILE A 619 5.68 -9.94 41.40
CA ILE A 619 5.44 -8.99 40.31
C ILE A 619 6.77 -8.62 39.67
N TYR A 620 7.77 -8.17 40.44
CA TYR A 620 9.10 -7.83 39.91
C TYR A 620 9.84 -9.04 39.31
N GLN A 621 9.59 -10.25 39.80
CA GLN A 621 10.08 -11.49 39.16
C GLN A 621 9.46 -11.71 37.76
N SER A 622 8.24 -11.21 37.54
CA SER A 622 7.47 -11.43 36.31
C SER A 622 7.58 -10.25 35.34
N ALA A 623 7.49 -9.01 35.82
CA ALA A 623 7.42 -7.75 35.07
C ALA A 623 8.53 -6.77 35.48
N PRO A 624 9.03 -5.94 34.55
CA PRO A 624 8.69 -5.96 33.11
C PRO A 624 9.35 -7.16 32.40
N ALA A 625 9.02 -7.37 31.12
CA ALA A 625 9.72 -8.37 30.30
C ALA A 625 11.19 -7.96 30.06
N VAL A 626 11.38 -6.69 29.75
CA VAL A 626 12.65 -5.99 29.54
C VAL A 626 12.62 -4.73 30.41
N TRP A 627 13.69 -4.45 31.14
CA TRP A 627 13.83 -3.18 31.84
C TRP A 627 14.30 -2.11 30.86
N VAL A 628 13.48 -1.10 30.57
CA VAL A 628 13.91 0.08 29.80
C VAL A 628 14.16 1.21 30.79
N VAL A 629 15.39 1.72 30.84
CA VAL A 629 15.77 2.71 31.86
C VAL A 629 16.49 3.86 31.21
N ASP A 630 15.94 5.07 31.40
CA ASP A 630 16.66 6.30 31.15
C ASP A 630 17.66 6.57 32.29
N LEU A 631 18.95 6.45 31.99
CA LEU A 631 20.01 6.69 32.95
C LEU A 631 20.17 8.19 33.30
N SER A 632 19.62 9.11 32.50
CA SER A 632 19.67 10.56 32.75
C SER A 632 18.70 11.02 33.84
N GLU A 633 17.66 10.24 34.15
CA GLU A 633 16.61 10.60 35.12
C GLU A 633 16.89 10.14 36.57
N THR A 634 18.12 9.76 36.91
CA THR A 634 18.57 9.45 38.30
C THR A 634 17.90 8.24 38.99
N LYS A 635 17.28 7.31 38.24
CA LYS A 635 16.60 6.10 38.80
C LYS A 635 17.52 4.87 38.98
N VAL A 636 18.81 4.99 38.74
CA VAL A 636 19.78 3.86 38.75
C VAL A 636 19.88 3.18 40.12
N SER A 637 19.81 3.94 41.20
CA SER A 637 19.87 3.41 42.57
C SER A 637 18.65 2.55 42.90
N THR A 638 17.45 3.03 42.56
CA THR A 638 16.19 2.28 42.69
C THR A 638 16.22 1.03 41.82
N LEU A 639 16.71 1.13 40.58
CA LEU A 639 16.88 -0.03 39.69
C LEU A 639 17.79 -1.08 40.33
N TYR A 640 18.96 -0.70 40.84
CA TYR A 640 19.88 -1.63 41.49
C TYR A 640 19.18 -2.45 42.60
N GLU A 641 18.43 -1.77 43.46
CA GLU A 641 17.70 -2.42 44.55
C GLU A 641 16.58 -3.34 44.06
N VAL A 642 15.85 -2.94 43.01
CA VAL A 642 14.83 -3.80 42.38
C VAL A 642 15.47 -5.02 41.73
N LEU A 643 16.62 -4.83 41.06
CA LEU A 643 17.38 -5.91 40.44
C LEU A 643 17.97 -6.88 41.47
N GLU A 644 18.35 -6.40 42.66
CA GLU A 644 18.73 -7.23 43.82
C GLU A 644 17.51 -7.94 44.44
N PHE A 645 16.34 -7.31 44.41
CA PHE A 645 15.09 -7.84 44.95
C PHE A 645 14.51 -9.01 44.14
N GLN A 646 14.77 -9.06 42.83
CA GLN A 646 14.40 -10.16 41.94
C GLN A 646 15.43 -11.30 41.97
N THR A 647 14.97 -12.54 41.80
CA THR A 647 15.84 -13.72 41.72
C THR A 647 16.17 -14.13 40.27
N VAL A 648 15.41 -13.60 39.31
CA VAL A 648 15.53 -13.89 37.88
C VAL A 648 16.23 -12.71 37.20
N LYS A 649 17.30 -12.99 36.45
CA LYS A 649 17.98 -11.98 35.64
C LYS A 649 17.15 -11.69 34.39
N LYS A 650 16.84 -10.42 34.16
CA LYS A 650 16.05 -9.96 33.00
C LYS A 650 16.92 -9.13 32.06
N PRO A 651 16.56 -9.05 30.77
CA PRO A 651 17.20 -8.15 29.83
C PRO A 651 16.93 -6.69 30.22
N ALA A 652 17.86 -5.79 29.89
CA ALA A 652 17.72 -4.37 30.11
C ALA A 652 18.12 -3.61 28.83
N LYS A 653 17.33 -2.59 28.48
CA LYS A 653 17.62 -1.59 27.46
C LYS A 653 17.94 -0.27 28.13
N LEU A 654 19.03 0.36 27.72
CA LEU A 654 19.43 1.66 28.22
C LEU A 654 19.16 2.76 27.21
N VAL A 655 18.50 3.80 27.69
CA VAL A 655 18.33 5.07 26.99
C VAL A 655 18.89 6.19 27.87
N GLY A 656 19.25 7.33 27.25
CA GLY A 656 19.88 8.45 27.94
C GLY A 656 21.21 8.14 28.64
N TRP A 657 21.86 9.17 29.19
CA TRP A 657 23.12 9.01 29.94
C TRP A 657 23.17 9.99 31.12
N PRO A 658 23.56 9.55 32.33
CA PRO A 658 23.64 10.44 33.48
C PRO A 658 24.75 11.46 33.28
N ASN A 659 24.55 12.69 33.76
CA ASN A 659 25.62 13.68 33.83
C ASN A 659 26.59 13.40 35.00
N GLU A 660 26.14 12.66 36.01
CA GLU A 660 26.92 12.36 37.21
C GLU A 660 27.73 11.05 37.08
N GLU A 661 29.06 11.14 37.19
CA GLU A 661 29.97 9.98 37.11
C GLU A 661 29.68 8.90 38.18
N ASN A 662 29.13 9.30 39.34
CA ASN A 662 28.76 8.36 40.40
C ASN A 662 27.59 7.46 39.98
N GLU A 663 26.58 8.01 39.30
CA GLU A 663 25.43 7.24 38.81
C GLU A 663 25.83 6.34 37.65
N GLN A 664 26.67 6.85 36.74
CA GLN A 664 27.29 6.08 35.67
C GLN A 664 28.04 4.85 36.22
N ARG A 665 28.83 5.02 37.29
CA ARG A 665 29.55 3.92 37.96
C ARG A 665 28.63 3.00 38.74
N SER A 666 27.50 3.49 39.25
CA SER A 666 26.51 2.68 39.96
C SER A 666 25.84 1.68 39.02
N PHE A 667 25.62 2.06 37.75
CA PHE A 667 25.07 1.12 36.76
C PHE A 667 26.01 -0.06 36.46
N LEU A 668 27.33 0.14 36.48
CA LEU A 668 28.29 -0.98 36.33
C LEU A 668 28.10 -2.06 37.40
N GLN A 669 27.68 -1.66 38.60
CA GLN A 669 27.33 -2.59 39.68
C GLN A 669 25.98 -3.28 39.46
N CYS A 670 25.13 -2.83 38.53
CA CYS A 670 23.87 -3.50 38.20
C CYS A 670 24.06 -4.65 37.21
N LEU A 671 25.15 -4.64 36.43
CA LEU A 671 25.36 -5.56 35.31
C LEU A 671 25.32 -7.04 35.72
N HIS A 672 25.71 -7.39 36.95
CA HIS A 672 25.66 -8.78 37.42
C HIS A 672 24.24 -9.33 37.60
N TYR A 673 23.24 -8.45 37.74
CA TYR A 673 21.82 -8.82 37.84
C TYR A 673 21.08 -8.82 36.50
N VAL A 674 21.67 -8.26 35.44
CA VAL A 674 21.09 -8.20 34.09
C VAL A 674 21.48 -9.44 33.28
N SER A 675 20.57 -9.99 32.48
CA SER A 675 20.85 -11.14 31.61
C SER A 675 21.48 -10.74 30.28
N GLU A 676 20.95 -9.69 29.66
CA GLU A 676 21.33 -9.18 28.35
C GLU A 676 21.13 -7.66 28.34
N LEU A 677 22.03 -6.94 27.68
CA LEU A 677 22.04 -5.48 27.64
C LEU A 677 21.86 -5.00 26.20
N ASP A 678 20.74 -4.36 25.93
CA ASP A 678 20.53 -3.55 24.73
C ASP A 678 21.00 -2.12 25.01
N ILE A 679 21.91 -1.63 24.20
CA ILE A 679 22.56 -0.34 24.41
C ILE A 679 22.99 0.24 23.07
N SER A 680 22.72 1.54 22.87
CA SER A 680 23.18 2.23 21.67
C SER A 680 24.71 2.27 21.61
N LYS A 681 25.25 2.35 20.39
CA LYS A 681 26.70 2.33 20.17
C LYS A 681 27.40 3.45 20.95
N GLN A 682 26.79 4.65 20.99
CA GLN A 682 27.31 5.83 21.68
C GLN A 682 27.40 5.61 23.19
N LEU A 683 26.34 5.07 23.80
CA LEU A 683 26.32 4.76 25.23
C LEU A 683 27.28 3.62 25.56
N LEU A 684 27.42 2.63 24.67
CA LEU A 684 28.39 1.55 24.83
C LEU A 684 29.83 2.08 24.88
N GLN A 685 30.18 3.07 24.03
CA GLN A 685 31.48 3.73 24.10
C GLN A 685 31.70 4.39 25.46
N GLN A 686 30.70 5.14 25.96
CA GLN A 686 30.79 5.81 27.25
C GLN A 686 30.94 4.80 28.39
N LEU A 687 30.22 3.68 28.34
CA LEU A 687 30.32 2.60 29.32
C LEU A 687 31.72 1.97 29.34
N LEU A 688 32.30 1.72 28.15
CA LEU A 688 33.67 1.22 28.02
C LEU A 688 34.69 2.18 28.63
N CYS A 689 34.51 3.50 28.49
CA CYS A 689 35.39 4.50 29.08
C CYS A 689 35.36 4.52 30.62
N LEU A 690 34.30 4.02 31.26
CA LEU A 690 34.18 3.97 32.72
C LEU A 690 34.90 2.77 33.35
N ILE A 691 35.14 1.71 32.57
CA ILE A 691 35.88 0.54 33.03
C ILE A 691 37.34 0.94 33.22
N SER A 692 37.83 0.81 34.47
CA SER A 692 39.23 1.04 34.77
C SER A 692 40.07 -0.07 34.14
N VAL A 693 41.18 0.30 33.49
CA VAL A 693 42.11 -0.66 32.88
C VAL A 693 42.62 -1.61 33.98
N GLY A 694 42.27 -2.90 33.88
CA GLY A 694 42.62 -3.93 34.86
C GLY A 694 41.49 -4.34 35.83
N ASP A 695 40.29 -3.77 35.72
CA ASP A 695 39.11 -4.26 36.45
C ASP A 695 38.46 -5.44 35.71
N GLU A 696 39.02 -6.64 35.93
CA GLU A 696 38.55 -7.88 35.31
C GLU A 696 37.10 -8.21 35.66
N VAL A 697 36.61 -7.81 36.83
CA VAL A 697 35.26 -8.13 37.30
C VAL A 697 34.20 -7.34 36.53
N GLN A 698 34.43 -6.04 36.35
CA GLN A 698 33.55 -5.20 35.53
C GLN A 698 33.61 -5.60 34.05
N ALA A 699 34.81 -5.88 33.53
CA ALA A 699 34.98 -6.32 32.15
C ALA A 699 34.26 -7.66 31.87
N ALA A 700 34.37 -8.63 32.79
CA ALA A 700 33.64 -9.91 32.69
C ALA A 700 32.13 -9.72 32.80
N SER A 701 31.69 -8.81 33.68
CA SER A 701 30.26 -8.51 33.84
C SER A 701 29.66 -7.89 32.58
N LEU A 702 30.37 -6.93 31.97
CA LEU A 702 29.95 -6.29 30.72
C LEU A 702 29.99 -7.28 29.54
N SER A 703 31.07 -8.06 29.42
CA SER A 703 31.21 -9.08 28.37
C SER A 703 30.04 -10.07 28.35
N ARG A 704 29.59 -10.51 29.53
CA ARG A 704 28.47 -11.44 29.66
C ARG A 704 27.14 -10.84 29.19
N VAL A 705 26.89 -9.55 29.42
CA VAL A 705 25.59 -8.92 29.10
C VAL A 705 25.51 -8.39 27.67
N LEU A 706 26.63 -8.06 27.01
CA LEU A 706 26.65 -7.62 25.61
C LEU A 706 26.30 -8.74 24.60
N GLY A 707 26.08 -9.96 25.08
CA GLY A 707 25.65 -11.07 24.25
C GLY A 707 26.74 -11.52 23.27
N ARG A 708 26.33 -11.93 22.06
CA ARG A 708 27.23 -12.47 21.04
C ARG A 708 27.66 -11.45 20.00
N GLU A 709 27.09 -10.25 20.00
CA GLU A 709 27.37 -9.22 19.01
C GLU A 709 27.80 -7.92 19.67
N VAL A 710 28.97 -7.42 19.29
CA VAL A 710 29.47 -6.12 19.73
C VAL A 710 29.59 -5.22 18.52
N ASN A 711 28.85 -4.11 18.51
CA ASN A 711 28.83 -3.16 17.42
C ASN A 711 29.19 -1.75 17.91
N LEU A 712 30.35 -1.25 17.48
CA LEU A 712 30.81 0.12 17.70
C LEU A 712 31.04 0.85 16.37
N SER A 713 30.44 0.37 15.28
CA SER A 713 30.65 0.97 13.95
C SER A 713 30.31 2.47 13.95
N HIS A 714 31.04 3.28 13.19
CA HIS A 714 30.88 4.74 13.07
C HIS A 714 31.18 5.54 14.36
N ILE A 715 31.86 4.92 15.34
CA ILE A 715 32.30 5.61 16.56
C ILE A 715 33.81 5.83 16.56
N LEU A 716 34.23 7.03 16.94
CA LEU A 716 35.64 7.35 17.13
C LEU A 716 36.18 6.67 18.39
N ILE A 717 36.89 5.56 18.21
CA ILE A 717 37.48 4.80 19.32
C ILE A 717 38.86 5.38 19.65
N ASP A 718 39.00 5.95 20.84
CA ASP A 718 40.29 6.43 21.36
C ASP A 718 41.13 5.29 21.97
N PRO A 719 42.42 5.52 22.31
CA PRO A 719 43.26 4.48 22.91
C PRO A 719 42.72 3.93 24.25
N GLN A 720 42.04 4.74 25.06
CA GLN A 720 41.46 4.31 26.32
C GLN A 720 40.28 3.37 26.09
N THR A 721 39.36 3.72 25.18
CA THR A 721 38.26 2.85 24.76
C THR A 721 38.80 1.54 24.16
N CYS A 722 39.89 1.56 23.39
CA CYS A 722 40.53 0.34 22.86
C CYS A 722 41.01 -0.60 23.98
N MET A 723 41.66 -0.05 25.02
CA MET A 723 42.13 -0.85 26.15
C MET A 723 40.98 -1.45 26.95
N SER A 724 39.91 -0.68 27.20
CA SER A 724 38.71 -1.19 27.87
C SER A 724 38.00 -2.25 27.04
N LEU A 725 37.88 -2.05 25.71
CA LEU A 725 37.32 -3.05 24.81
C LEU A 725 38.16 -4.33 24.78
N ALA A 726 39.49 -4.22 24.80
CA ALA A 726 40.37 -5.38 24.88
C ALA A 726 40.10 -6.20 26.15
N ALA A 727 39.98 -5.55 27.32
CA ALA A 727 39.65 -6.23 28.58
C ALA A 727 38.28 -6.92 28.53
N VAL A 728 37.28 -6.33 27.89
CA VAL A 728 35.94 -6.96 27.71
C VAL A 728 36.01 -8.14 26.75
N LEU A 729 36.74 -8.03 25.64
CA LEU A 729 36.94 -9.11 24.67
C LEU A 729 37.80 -10.25 25.25
N GLU A 730 38.71 -9.95 26.18
CA GLU A 730 39.47 -10.96 26.92
C GLU A 730 38.56 -11.93 27.68
N GLN A 731 37.41 -11.46 28.16
CA GLN A 731 36.41 -12.27 28.87
C GLN A 731 35.34 -12.88 27.94
N ALA A 732 35.28 -12.45 26.67
CA ALA A 732 34.26 -12.90 25.73
C ALA A 732 34.47 -14.35 25.27
N GLU A 733 33.39 -15.12 25.20
CA GLU A 733 33.33 -16.48 24.65
C GLU A 733 32.27 -16.57 23.55
N GLY A 734 32.61 -17.14 22.40
CA GLY A 734 31.63 -17.43 21.33
C GLY A 734 31.01 -16.20 20.66
N LEU A 735 31.75 -15.11 20.52
CA LEU A 735 31.28 -13.87 19.88
C LEU A 735 30.93 -14.13 18.39
N SER A 736 29.68 -13.93 17.97
CA SER A 736 29.26 -14.12 16.59
C SER A 736 29.74 -12.97 15.69
N LYS A 737 29.71 -11.74 16.19
CA LYS A 737 30.09 -10.56 15.40
C LYS A 737 30.81 -9.50 16.24
N LEU A 738 31.91 -8.99 15.72
CA LEU A 738 32.58 -7.79 16.20
C LEU A 738 32.64 -6.77 15.07
N ASP A 739 31.90 -5.67 15.19
CA ASP A 739 31.85 -4.61 14.19
C ASP A 739 32.50 -3.33 14.69
N LEU A 740 33.67 -3.03 14.15
CA LEU A 740 34.45 -1.81 14.42
C LEU A 740 34.72 -1.06 13.10
N SER A 741 33.78 -1.12 12.16
CA SER A 741 33.89 -0.39 10.90
C SER A 741 33.69 1.13 11.08
N HIS A 742 34.35 1.97 10.27
CA HIS A 742 34.26 3.43 10.39
C HIS A 742 34.69 4.01 11.76
N CYS A 743 35.67 3.38 12.44
CA CYS A 743 36.10 3.76 13.79
C CYS A 743 37.40 4.60 13.86
N GLN A 744 37.98 4.97 12.71
CA GLN A 744 39.30 5.60 12.60
C GLN A 744 40.41 4.81 13.32
N LEU A 745 40.37 3.49 13.21
CA LEU A 745 41.41 2.62 13.73
C LEU A 745 42.64 2.69 12.82
N ASN A 746 43.81 2.91 13.40
CA ASN A 746 45.11 2.80 12.73
C ASN A 746 45.87 1.59 13.29
N ASP A 747 47.03 1.27 12.71
CA ASP A 747 47.84 0.12 13.12
C ASP A 747 48.13 0.07 14.62
N HIS A 748 48.39 1.23 15.25
CA HIS A 748 48.67 1.32 16.67
C HIS A 748 47.46 1.01 17.55
N ARG A 749 46.26 1.43 17.15
CA ARG A 749 45.02 1.12 17.89
C ARG A 749 44.61 -0.33 17.73
N VAL A 750 44.73 -0.87 16.51
CA VAL A 750 44.46 -2.29 16.24
C VAL A 750 45.39 -3.19 17.05
N GLU A 751 46.65 -2.77 17.24
CA GLU A 751 47.64 -3.49 18.05
C GLU A 751 47.12 -3.87 19.44
N LEU A 752 46.36 -2.98 20.07
CA LEU A 752 45.79 -3.17 21.40
C LEU A 752 44.70 -4.26 21.41
N LEU A 753 44.03 -4.48 20.29
CA LEU A 753 42.92 -5.43 20.13
C LEU A 753 43.37 -6.79 19.58
N LEU A 754 44.54 -6.86 18.91
CA LEU A 754 45.05 -8.06 18.25
C LEU A 754 44.94 -9.35 19.07
N PRO A 755 45.25 -9.37 20.39
CA PRO A 755 45.19 -10.61 21.17
C PRO A 755 43.79 -11.22 21.23
N HIS A 756 42.72 -10.47 20.96
CA HIS A 756 41.34 -10.90 21.17
C HIS A 756 40.49 -10.93 19.88
N LEU A 757 40.99 -10.42 18.76
CA LEU A 757 40.24 -10.41 17.48
C LEU A 757 39.83 -11.82 17.01
N HIS A 758 40.62 -12.83 17.33
CA HIS A 758 40.39 -14.22 16.95
C HIS A 758 39.13 -14.86 17.56
N LYS A 759 38.51 -14.19 18.53
CA LYS A 759 37.32 -14.65 19.27
C LYS A 759 35.99 -14.35 18.58
N ALA A 760 35.98 -13.50 17.55
CA ALA A 760 34.78 -13.22 16.76
C ALA A 760 34.63 -14.22 15.61
N ARG A 761 33.41 -14.62 15.26
CA ARG A 761 33.15 -15.41 14.04
C ARG A 761 33.15 -14.53 12.79
N VAL A 762 32.54 -13.35 12.89
CA VAL A 762 32.57 -12.29 11.87
C VAL A 762 33.27 -11.06 12.46
N LEU A 763 34.41 -10.70 11.88
CA LEU A 763 35.20 -9.53 12.26
C LEU A 763 35.09 -8.46 11.18
N ASN A 764 34.52 -7.29 11.51
CA ASN A 764 34.40 -6.17 10.59
C ASN A 764 35.31 -5.01 11.02
N LEU A 765 36.37 -4.77 10.25
CA LEU A 765 37.34 -3.70 10.44
C LEU A 765 37.41 -2.78 9.21
N SER A 766 36.36 -2.78 8.37
CA SER A 766 36.34 -1.97 7.14
C SER A 766 36.26 -0.47 7.42
N ASN A 767 36.63 0.35 6.42
CA ASN A 767 36.54 1.81 6.51
C ASN A 767 37.36 2.42 7.67
N ASN A 768 38.59 1.96 7.84
CA ASN A 768 39.53 2.44 8.86
C ASN A 768 40.86 2.91 8.21
N ASP A 769 41.86 3.26 9.02
CA ASP A 769 43.18 3.73 8.58
C ASP A 769 44.28 2.65 8.72
N ILE A 770 43.91 1.37 8.56
CA ILE A 770 44.83 0.23 8.74
C ILE A 770 45.74 0.10 7.50
N SER A 771 47.05 0.03 7.70
CA SER A 771 48.04 -0.13 6.64
C SER A 771 48.29 -1.61 6.29
N ASP A 772 49.10 -1.87 5.26
CA ASP A 772 49.59 -3.21 4.92
C ASP A 772 50.20 -3.95 6.13
N LEU A 773 50.96 -3.22 6.96
CA LEU A 773 51.58 -3.78 8.16
C LEU A 773 50.50 -4.18 9.18
N GLY A 774 49.54 -3.31 9.46
CA GLY A 774 48.42 -3.61 10.35
C GLY A 774 47.59 -4.80 9.86
N ALA A 775 47.28 -4.86 8.56
CA ALA A 775 46.55 -5.96 7.96
C ALA A 775 47.29 -7.30 8.06
N LEU A 776 48.61 -7.30 7.86
CA LEU A 776 49.44 -8.50 8.04
C LEU A 776 49.44 -8.98 9.50
N ARG A 777 49.48 -8.06 10.46
CA ARG A 777 49.41 -8.40 11.89
C ARG A 777 48.04 -8.97 12.28
N ILE A 778 46.96 -8.39 11.76
CA ILE A 778 45.61 -8.96 11.91
C ILE A 778 45.60 -10.39 11.35
N HIS A 779 46.12 -10.61 10.14
CA HIS A 779 46.23 -11.93 9.54
C HIS A 779 47.02 -12.92 10.39
N SER A 780 48.16 -12.50 10.94
CA SER A 780 48.91 -13.35 11.88
C SER A 780 48.11 -13.70 13.14
N ALA A 781 47.28 -12.78 13.64
CA ALA A 781 46.48 -12.99 14.86
C ALA A 781 45.25 -13.89 14.63
N VAL A 782 44.65 -13.84 13.44
CA VAL A 782 43.39 -14.55 13.14
C VAL A 782 43.55 -15.82 12.30
N SER A 783 44.64 -15.96 11.54
CA SER A 783 44.84 -17.06 10.60
C SER A 783 44.81 -18.44 11.25
N THR A 784 45.27 -18.54 12.51
CA THR A 784 45.31 -19.76 13.33
C THR A 784 43.98 -20.13 13.96
N SER A 785 42.97 -19.23 13.93
CA SER A 785 41.65 -19.48 14.49
C SER A 785 40.75 -20.22 13.50
N SER A 786 40.22 -21.37 13.91
CA SER A 786 39.18 -22.09 13.17
C SER A 786 37.77 -21.53 13.38
N TYR A 787 37.61 -20.58 14.32
CA TYR A 787 36.31 -19.99 14.66
C TYR A 787 35.94 -18.83 13.73
N ILE A 788 36.94 -18.11 13.22
CA ILE A 788 36.73 -17.02 12.26
C ILE A 788 36.26 -17.56 10.92
N GLN A 789 35.15 -17.00 10.44
CA GLN A 789 34.59 -17.28 9.12
C GLN A 789 34.70 -16.10 8.17
N THR A 790 34.63 -14.87 8.69
CA THR A 790 34.67 -13.67 7.84
C THR A 790 35.48 -12.57 8.50
N VAL A 791 36.41 -11.99 7.74
CA VAL A 791 37.23 -10.83 8.12
C VAL A 791 37.08 -9.76 7.04
N ARG A 792 36.38 -8.66 7.35
CA ARG A 792 36.20 -7.52 6.44
C ARG A 792 37.26 -6.47 6.68
N LEU A 793 38.04 -6.14 5.65
CA LEU A 793 39.12 -5.14 5.71
C LEU A 793 39.08 -4.13 4.55
N PHE A 794 38.02 -4.12 3.74
CA PHE A 794 37.87 -3.15 2.65
C PHE A 794 37.90 -1.69 3.13
N ASN A 795 38.24 -0.76 2.23
CA ASN A 795 38.38 0.67 2.54
C ASN A 795 39.35 0.97 3.69
N ASN A 796 40.49 0.28 3.71
CA ASN A 796 41.65 0.60 4.53
C ASN A 796 42.82 1.07 3.65
N ARG A 797 43.98 1.37 4.24
CA ARG A 797 45.22 1.77 3.54
C ARG A 797 46.06 0.55 3.13
N ILE A 798 45.40 -0.50 2.66
CA ILE A 798 46.02 -1.76 2.23
C ILE A 798 46.29 -1.67 0.72
N THR A 799 47.56 -1.81 0.33
CA THR A 799 48.02 -1.82 -1.06
C THR A 799 48.37 -3.22 -1.56
N ASP A 800 48.88 -4.10 -0.69
CA ASP A 800 49.20 -5.49 -1.02
C ASP A 800 48.06 -6.42 -0.61
N THR A 801 47.17 -6.72 -1.55
CA THR A 801 46.01 -7.60 -1.32
C THR A 801 46.29 -9.07 -1.60
N ALA A 802 47.43 -9.40 -2.21
CA ALA A 802 47.71 -10.74 -2.73
C ALA A 802 47.72 -11.80 -1.61
N THR A 803 48.26 -11.43 -0.45
CA THR A 803 48.37 -12.30 0.74
C THR A 803 47.01 -12.70 1.32
N PHE A 804 45.99 -11.82 1.22
CA PHE A 804 44.68 -12.07 1.82
C PHE A 804 43.70 -12.69 0.82
N LEU A 805 43.87 -12.43 -0.49
CA LEU A 805 43.02 -13.00 -1.56
C LEU A 805 43.12 -14.53 -1.68
N THR A 806 44.14 -15.15 -1.10
CA THR A 806 44.30 -16.61 -1.02
C THR A 806 43.51 -17.24 0.12
N ASP A 807 43.03 -16.46 1.09
CA ASP A 807 42.24 -16.95 2.21
C ASP A 807 40.76 -16.57 2.00
N PRO A 808 39.84 -17.55 1.82
CA PRO A 808 38.43 -17.27 1.51
C PRO A 808 37.69 -16.58 2.66
N ARG A 809 38.27 -16.50 3.87
CA ARG A 809 37.68 -15.78 5.00
C ARG A 809 37.76 -14.26 4.84
N TYR A 810 38.65 -13.76 3.99
CA TYR A 810 38.88 -12.32 3.85
C TYR A 810 37.98 -11.69 2.80
N ASP A 811 37.26 -10.66 3.24
CA ASP A 811 36.49 -9.77 2.40
C ASP A 811 37.20 -8.41 2.34
N LEU A 812 38.02 -8.24 1.31
CA LEU A 812 38.81 -7.04 1.09
C LEU A 812 38.11 -6.01 0.19
N TRP A 813 36.91 -6.33 -0.33
CA TRP A 813 36.32 -5.57 -1.43
C TRP A 813 35.10 -4.79 -0.92
N ASP A 814 35.11 -3.48 -1.16
CA ASP A 814 34.01 -2.61 -0.75
C ASP A 814 32.83 -2.74 -1.72
N GLN A 815 31.71 -3.29 -1.26
CA GLN A 815 30.51 -3.44 -2.07
C GLN A 815 29.74 -2.13 -2.27
N SER A 816 30.11 -1.05 -1.55
CA SER A 816 29.46 0.27 -1.57
C SER A 816 30.12 1.28 -2.51
N LYS A 817 31.39 1.06 -2.89
CA LYS A 817 32.04 1.84 -3.94
C LYS A 817 31.67 1.27 -5.29
N GLY A 818 30.81 1.98 -6.02
CA GLY A 818 30.61 1.78 -7.45
C GLY A 818 31.93 1.89 -8.20
N GLN A 819 32.62 0.77 -8.38
CA GLN A 819 33.62 0.63 -9.42
C GLN A 819 32.92 0.74 -10.77
N ILE A 820 33.62 1.30 -11.75
CA ILE A 820 33.13 1.39 -13.12
C ILE A 820 32.88 -0.03 -13.62
N THR A 821 31.60 -0.40 -13.72
CA THR A 821 31.18 -1.61 -14.43
C THR A 821 31.46 -1.39 -15.91
N VAL A 822 32.36 -2.20 -16.47
CA VAL A 822 32.67 -2.14 -17.89
C VAL A 822 31.61 -2.97 -18.62
N GLU A 823 30.79 -2.30 -19.42
CA GLU A 823 29.82 -2.99 -20.26
C GLU A 823 30.53 -3.58 -21.49
N LEU A 824 30.36 -4.89 -21.69
CA LEU A 824 30.97 -5.65 -22.77
C LEU A 824 29.89 -6.36 -23.58
N LYS A 825 30.03 -6.33 -24.91
CA LYS A 825 29.19 -7.12 -25.81
C LYS A 825 29.71 -8.55 -25.87
N PRO A 826 28.88 -9.57 -25.59
CA PRO A 826 29.31 -10.96 -25.68
C PRO A 826 29.42 -11.40 -27.14
N ASP A 827 30.33 -12.34 -27.40
CA ASP A 827 30.32 -13.15 -28.61
C ASP A 827 29.16 -14.15 -28.53
N LEU A 828 28.43 -14.26 -29.62
CA LEU A 828 27.19 -15.03 -29.72
C LEU A 828 27.42 -16.24 -30.63
N ASN A 829 27.37 -17.44 -30.05
CA ASN A 829 27.53 -18.69 -30.77
C ASN A 829 26.21 -19.46 -30.75
N SER A 830 25.73 -19.87 -31.93
CA SER A 830 24.56 -20.75 -32.07
C SER A 830 24.96 -22.02 -32.84
N HIS A 831 24.78 -23.19 -32.20
CA HIS A 831 25.02 -24.49 -32.81
C HIS A 831 23.86 -25.42 -32.45
N ASN A 832 23.26 -26.07 -33.45
CA ASN A 832 22.15 -27.03 -33.29
C ASN A 832 20.92 -26.53 -32.49
N GLY A 833 20.67 -25.22 -32.46
CA GLY A 833 19.54 -24.63 -31.72
C GLY A 833 19.83 -24.33 -30.25
N GLU A 834 21.04 -24.62 -29.76
CA GLU A 834 21.51 -24.17 -28.45
C GLU A 834 22.32 -22.88 -28.60
N PHE A 835 22.03 -21.94 -27.72
CA PHE A 835 22.51 -20.57 -27.75
C PHE A 835 23.53 -20.36 -26.62
N CYS A 836 24.71 -19.83 -26.91
CA CYS A 836 25.78 -19.61 -25.93
C CYS A 836 26.36 -18.20 -26.04
N TYR A 837 26.53 -17.54 -24.90
CA TYR A 837 27.22 -16.27 -24.73
C TYR A 837 28.66 -16.50 -24.29
N SER A 838 29.59 -15.75 -24.87
CA SER A 838 31.01 -15.80 -24.53
C SER A 838 31.53 -14.39 -24.27
N LEU A 839 32.01 -14.12 -23.06
CA LEU A 839 32.54 -12.82 -22.64
C LEU A 839 34.04 -12.93 -22.34
N SER A 840 34.87 -12.14 -23.03
CA SER A 840 36.32 -12.10 -22.79
C SER A 840 36.69 -10.86 -21.98
N CYS A 841 37.25 -11.05 -20.79
CA CYS A 841 37.66 -9.98 -19.90
C CYS A 841 39.19 -9.82 -19.91
N GLU A 842 39.68 -8.64 -20.30
CA GLU A 842 41.12 -8.39 -20.48
C GLU A 842 41.89 -8.19 -19.17
N SER A 843 41.18 -7.98 -18.04
CA SER A 843 41.75 -7.74 -16.72
C SER A 843 40.78 -8.17 -15.62
N GLY A 844 41.20 -8.08 -14.35
CA GLY A 844 40.28 -8.21 -13.22
C GLY A 844 39.40 -6.96 -13.08
N GLY A 845 38.12 -7.13 -12.75
CA GLY A 845 37.15 -6.04 -12.69
C GLY A 845 35.70 -6.51 -12.72
N HIS A 846 34.78 -5.53 -12.75
CA HIS A 846 33.34 -5.75 -12.94
C HIS A 846 32.99 -5.63 -14.41
N PHE A 847 32.44 -6.70 -14.98
CA PHE A 847 32.05 -6.74 -16.38
C PHE A 847 30.58 -7.07 -16.50
N GLN A 848 29.81 -6.15 -17.08
CA GLN A 848 28.40 -6.38 -17.36
C GLN A 848 28.24 -6.81 -18.81
N CYS A 849 27.54 -7.92 -19.02
CA CYS A 849 27.12 -8.31 -20.35
C CYS A 849 25.98 -7.42 -20.83
N SER A 850 26.17 -6.70 -21.92
CA SER A 850 25.12 -5.83 -22.51
C SER A 850 23.91 -6.61 -23.05
N ALA A 851 24.06 -7.90 -23.37
CA ALA A 851 22.97 -8.70 -23.92
C ALA A 851 22.05 -9.27 -22.84
N THR A 852 22.60 -9.68 -21.69
CA THR A 852 21.84 -10.37 -20.63
C THR A 852 21.76 -9.63 -19.31
N GLY A 853 22.51 -8.55 -19.14
CA GLY A 853 22.60 -7.80 -17.88
C GLY A 853 23.39 -8.52 -16.78
N LEU A 854 23.90 -9.74 -17.01
CA LEU A 854 24.71 -10.43 -16.01
C LEU A 854 25.99 -9.65 -15.72
N VAL A 855 26.32 -9.50 -14.43
CA VAL A 855 27.56 -8.86 -14.00
C VAL A 855 28.49 -9.90 -13.41
N PHE A 856 29.67 -10.02 -14.01
CA PHE A 856 30.72 -10.94 -13.60
C PHE A 856 31.83 -10.16 -12.89
N LEU A 857 32.20 -10.63 -11.71
CA LEU A 857 33.35 -10.10 -10.99
C LEU A 857 34.57 -10.98 -11.21
N MET A 858 35.55 -10.48 -11.96
CA MET A 858 36.75 -11.21 -12.33
C MET A 858 37.95 -10.80 -11.46
N LYS A 859 38.66 -11.77 -10.87
CA LYS A 859 39.95 -11.59 -10.15
C LYS A 859 41.09 -11.22 -11.09
N ARG A 860 41.03 -11.69 -12.34
CA ARG A 860 42.06 -11.55 -13.36
C ARG A 860 41.43 -11.69 -14.75
N ALA A 861 42.20 -11.37 -15.78
CA ALA A 861 41.82 -11.62 -17.16
C ALA A 861 41.38 -13.08 -17.36
N GLY A 862 40.33 -13.28 -18.15
CA GLY A 862 39.79 -14.60 -18.42
C GLY A 862 38.49 -14.53 -19.22
N LYS A 863 38.10 -15.67 -19.79
CA LYS A 863 36.86 -15.85 -20.54
C LYS A 863 35.77 -16.41 -19.64
N VAL A 864 34.51 -15.99 -19.81
CA VAL A 864 33.32 -16.57 -19.18
C VAL A 864 32.36 -17.04 -20.28
N GLU A 865 31.94 -18.30 -20.24
CA GLU A 865 30.94 -18.84 -21.16
C GLU A 865 29.67 -19.19 -20.37
N TYR A 866 28.51 -18.93 -20.96
CA TYR A 866 27.25 -19.28 -20.33
C TYR A 866 26.13 -19.40 -21.34
N SER A 867 25.14 -20.23 -21.03
CA SER A 867 23.94 -20.41 -21.85
C SER A 867 22.68 -20.21 -21.01
N PRO A 868 21.61 -19.67 -21.59
CA PRO A 868 20.31 -19.70 -20.96
C PRO A 868 19.74 -21.13 -21.03
N THR A 869 19.05 -21.52 -19.97
CA THR A 869 18.35 -22.79 -19.85
C THR A 869 16.99 -22.55 -19.19
N TYR A 870 16.22 -23.61 -18.96
CA TYR A 870 14.82 -23.50 -18.56
C TYR A 870 14.56 -24.20 -17.24
N TRP A 871 13.64 -23.62 -16.48
CA TRP A 871 13.21 -24.16 -15.20
C TRP A 871 12.41 -25.44 -15.38
N ASP A 872 12.71 -26.45 -14.56
CA ASP A 872 11.75 -27.51 -14.28
C ASP A 872 10.75 -27.01 -13.23
N GLU A 873 9.64 -26.44 -13.70
CA GLU A 873 8.58 -25.89 -12.84
C GLU A 873 8.02 -26.92 -11.85
N ALA A 874 7.99 -28.21 -12.19
CA ALA A 874 7.44 -29.24 -11.31
C ALA A 874 8.35 -29.46 -10.09
N THR A 875 9.67 -29.50 -10.34
CA THR A 875 10.68 -29.59 -9.28
C THR A 875 10.68 -28.33 -8.40
N LEU A 876 10.57 -27.15 -9.02
CA LEU A 876 10.56 -25.87 -8.29
C LEU A 876 9.32 -25.70 -7.38
N LYS A 877 8.13 -26.00 -7.91
CA LYS A 877 6.87 -25.97 -7.15
C LYS A 877 6.89 -26.94 -5.97
N THR A 878 7.48 -28.13 -6.16
CA THR A 878 7.65 -29.12 -5.07
C THR A 878 8.57 -28.60 -3.97
N ALA A 879 9.57 -27.80 -4.33
CA ALA A 879 10.49 -27.16 -3.38
C ALA A 879 9.89 -25.91 -2.70
N GLY A 880 8.68 -25.48 -3.06
CA GLY A 880 8.01 -24.31 -2.49
C GLY A 880 8.43 -22.96 -3.10
N TYR A 881 9.05 -22.98 -4.29
CA TYR A 881 9.55 -21.79 -4.97
C TYR A 881 8.98 -21.65 -6.38
N GLU A 882 8.94 -20.42 -6.87
CA GLU A 882 8.63 -20.09 -8.26
C GLU A 882 9.74 -19.22 -8.89
N PRO A 883 9.90 -19.22 -10.22
CA PRO A 883 10.95 -18.48 -10.87
C PRO A 883 10.75 -16.96 -10.73
N ALA A 884 11.83 -16.20 -10.53
CA ALA A 884 11.84 -14.74 -10.56
C ALA A 884 12.81 -14.17 -11.61
N GLY A 885 13.36 -15.03 -12.47
CA GLY A 885 14.23 -14.66 -13.58
C GLY A 885 14.65 -15.87 -14.42
N PRO A 886 15.41 -15.65 -15.52
CA PRO A 886 15.96 -16.74 -16.33
C PRO A 886 16.95 -17.61 -15.54
N LEU A 887 17.05 -18.88 -15.93
CA LEU A 887 18.06 -19.82 -15.43
C LEU A 887 19.27 -19.78 -16.38
N PHE A 888 20.47 -19.63 -15.85
CA PHE A 888 21.71 -19.60 -16.63
C PHE A 888 22.63 -20.74 -16.22
N ASN A 889 23.11 -21.48 -17.20
CA ASN A 889 24.20 -22.43 -17.04
C ASN A 889 25.52 -21.68 -17.23
N ILE A 890 26.29 -21.50 -16.15
CA ILE A 890 27.58 -20.80 -16.21
C ILE A 890 28.67 -21.84 -16.32
N GLU A 891 29.26 -21.96 -17.51
CA GLU A 891 30.30 -22.95 -17.81
C GLU A 891 31.66 -22.28 -17.98
N ASN A 892 32.67 -22.84 -17.33
CA ASN A 892 34.07 -22.62 -17.70
C ASN A 892 34.60 -21.16 -17.69
N PRO A 893 34.54 -20.40 -16.58
CA PRO A 893 35.42 -19.26 -16.38
C PRO A 893 36.83 -19.75 -16.04
N GLU A 894 37.86 -19.23 -16.72
CA GLU A 894 39.26 -19.50 -16.38
C GLU A 894 39.59 -19.09 -14.92
N LYS A 895 39.41 -19.96 -13.91
CA LYS A 895 39.74 -19.82 -12.45
C LYS A 895 39.80 -18.39 -11.90
N GLY A 896 38.87 -17.52 -12.30
CA GLY A 896 38.98 -16.07 -12.14
C GLY A 896 37.69 -15.42 -11.68
N LEU A 897 36.54 -16.08 -11.82
CA LEU A 897 35.25 -15.54 -11.36
C LEU A 897 35.15 -15.58 -9.82
N CYS A 898 34.85 -14.43 -9.21
CA CYS A 898 34.62 -14.26 -7.76
C CYS A 898 33.15 -14.36 -7.38
N SER A 899 32.31 -13.65 -8.13
CA SER A 899 30.94 -13.39 -7.77
C SER A 899 30.13 -13.13 -9.04
N LEU A 900 28.83 -13.38 -8.91
CA LEU A 900 27.86 -13.23 -9.97
C LEU A 900 26.76 -12.30 -9.48
N GLN A 901 26.32 -11.38 -10.32
CA GLN A 901 25.13 -10.57 -10.07
C GLN A 901 24.09 -10.89 -11.14
N LEU A 902 22.93 -11.39 -10.69
CA LEU A 902 21.81 -11.81 -11.52
C LEU A 902 20.78 -10.68 -11.59
N PRO A 903 20.34 -10.23 -12.78
CA PRO A 903 19.36 -9.16 -12.90
C PRO A 903 17.96 -9.61 -12.47
N HIS A 904 17.27 -8.80 -11.67
CA HIS A 904 15.86 -9.01 -11.28
C HIS A 904 14.95 -7.86 -11.75
N CYS A 905 13.65 -8.14 -11.82
CA CYS A 905 12.65 -7.18 -12.27
C CYS A 905 11.79 -6.57 -11.15
N GLU A 906 11.90 -6.98 -9.88
CA GLU A 906 11.11 -6.40 -8.77
C GLU A 906 11.19 -4.85 -8.73
N ALA A 907 10.04 -4.18 -8.76
CA ALA A 907 9.95 -2.72 -8.66
C ALA A 907 9.93 -2.25 -7.19
N ASP A 908 9.22 -2.98 -6.33
CA ASP A 908 8.95 -2.60 -4.94
C ASP A 908 10.06 -3.06 -3.96
N VAL A 909 10.25 -2.35 -2.85
CA VAL A 909 11.28 -2.68 -1.84
C VAL A 909 10.95 -3.99 -1.12
N GLU A 910 9.70 -4.19 -0.73
CA GLU A 910 9.24 -5.41 -0.03
C GLU A 910 9.40 -6.68 -0.88
N GLY A 911 9.18 -6.58 -2.19
CA GLY A 911 9.37 -7.71 -3.12
C GLY A 911 10.82 -8.19 -3.18
N ARG A 912 11.79 -7.28 -3.00
CA ARG A 912 13.23 -7.56 -3.06
C ARG A 912 13.72 -8.39 -1.88
N GLU A 913 13.09 -8.25 -0.70
CA GLU A 913 13.46 -9.00 0.51
C GLU A 913 13.17 -10.50 0.40
N HIS A 914 12.28 -10.87 -0.51
CA HIS A 914 11.82 -12.24 -0.73
C HIS A 914 12.58 -12.98 -1.84
N LEU A 915 13.55 -12.34 -2.49
CA LEU A 915 14.35 -12.95 -3.55
C LEU A 915 15.45 -13.85 -2.97
N SER A 916 15.65 -15.00 -3.61
CA SER A 916 16.74 -15.95 -3.33
C SER A 916 17.33 -16.48 -4.63
N VAL A 917 18.46 -17.19 -4.56
CA VAL A 917 19.09 -17.77 -5.76
C VAL A 917 19.11 -19.28 -5.67
N ALA A 918 18.54 -19.97 -6.64
CA ALA A 918 18.70 -21.40 -6.79
C ALA A 918 20.04 -21.70 -7.49
N HIS A 919 20.77 -22.67 -6.94
CA HIS A 919 22.01 -23.21 -7.47
C HIS A 919 21.86 -24.73 -7.57
N PHE A 920 22.11 -25.33 -8.74
CA PHE A 920 22.04 -26.77 -8.90
C PHE A 920 23.43 -27.39 -8.86
N CYS A 921 23.80 -28.12 -7.81
CA CYS A 921 25.09 -28.80 -7.71
C CYS A 921 24.88 -30.31 -7.54
N ASP A 922 25.68 -31.13 -8.23
CA ASP A 922 25.64 -32.61 -8.14
C ASP A 922 24.24 -33.24 -8.32
N GLY A 923 23.38 -32.62 -9.12
CA GLY A 923 22.01 -33.08 -9.39
C GLY A 923 20.98 -32.70 -8.32
N ASN A 924 21.35 -31.90 -7.31
CA ASN A 924 20.43 -31.36 -6.29
C ASN A 924 20.30 -29.84 -6.42
N MET A 925 19.14 -29.30 -6.03
CA MET A 925 18.90 -27.86 -5.95
C MET A 925 19.18 -27.36 -4.53
N GLU A 926 20.03 -26.34 -4.43
CA GLU A 926 20.34 -25.60 -3.21
C GLU A 926 19.80 -24.17 -3.33
N VAL A 927 19.25 -23.61 -2.25
CA VAL A 927 18.78 -22.22 -2.22
C VAL A 927 19.81 -21.39 -1.46
N LEU A 928 20.50 -20.53 -2.19
CA LEU A 928 21.51 -19.61 -1.67
C LEU A 928 20.84 -18.30 -1.23
N LYS A 929 21.20 -17.84 -0.02
CA LYS A 929 20.83 -16.51 0.45
C LYS A 929 21.68 -15.45 -0.27
N PRO A 930 21.08 -14.39 -0.85
CA PRO A 930 21.84 -13.32 -1.48
C PRO A 930 22.83 -12.65 -0.52
N LEU A 931 24.00 -12.25 -1.03
CA LEU A 931 24.92 -11.38 -0.31
C LEU A 931 24.35 -9.97 -0.16
N ALA A 932 23.68 -9.51 -1.21
CA ALA A 932 22.96 -8.25 -1.28
C ALA A 932 21.94 -8.30 -2.42
N VAL A 933 20.85 -7.56 -2.29
CA VAL A 933 19.87 -7.30 -3.35
C VAL A 933 19.88 -5.80 -3.59
N THR A 934 20.25 -5.36 -4.80
CA THR A 934 20.25 -3.94 -5.19
C THR A 934 18.90 -3.58 -5.82
N ASP A 935 18.78 -2.38 -6.39
CA ASP A 935 17.60 -2.02 -7.17
C ASP A 935 17.43 -2.86 -8.43
N THR A 936 18.48 -3.53 -8.92
CA THR A 936 18.49 -4.20 -10.23
C THR A 936 19.08 -5.62 -10.22
N HIS A 937 19.87 -5.99 -9.22
CA HIS A 937 20.62 -7.24 -9.23
C HIS A 937 20.64 -7.93 -7.87
N VAL A 938 20.62 -9.26 -7.90
CA VAL A 938 20.89 -10.14 -6.76
C VAL A 938 22.34 -10.60 -6.83
N LYS A 939 23.13 -10.33 -5.77
CA LYS A 939 24.56 -10.64 -5.72
C LYS A 939 24.83 -11.94 -4.96
N ILE A 940 25.65 -12.83 -5.53
CA ILE A 940 26.08 -14.09 -4.91
C ILE A 940 27.59 -14.32 -5.04
N HIS A 941 28.17 -15.08 -4.11
CA HIS A 941 29.51 -15.61 -4.26
C HIS A 941 29.48 -16.92 -5.06
N VAL A 942 30.42 -17.11 -5.99
CA VAL A 942 30.48 -18.32 -6.82
C VAL A 942 31.62 -19.19 -6.31
N GLN A 943 31.28 -20.37 -5.78
CA GLN A 943 32.26 -21.38 -5.32
C GLN A 943 32.41 -22.52 -6.33
N ASP A 944 31.29 -22.93 -6.95
CA ASP A 944 31.21 -23.96 -7.99
C ASP A 944 30.51 -23.42 -9.25
N LEU A 945 30.74 -24.08 -10.38
CA LEU A 945 30.24 -23.66 -11.69
C LEU A 945 29.09 -24.56 -12.10
N SER A 946 27.89 -24.00 -12.21
CA SER A 946 26.68 -24.73 -12.58
C SER A 946 25.53 -23.79 -12.95
N LEU A 947 24.30 -24.27 -12.80
CA LEU A 947 23.05 -23.57 -13.06
C LEU A 947 22.71 -22.60 -11.92
N PHE A 948 22.49 -21.33 -12.26
CA PHE A 948 22.08 -20.27 -11.34
C PHE A 948 20.84 -19.53 -11.84
N GLY A 949 19.87 -19.30 -10.97
CA GLY A 949 18.67 -18.54 -11.31
C GLY A 949 17.96 -17.97 -10.09
N ILE A 950 17.25 -16.84 -10.26
CA ILE A 950 16.55 -16.17 -9.15
C ILE A 950 15.20 -16.87 -8.92
N VAL A 951 14.89 -17.12 -7.66
CA VAL A 951 13.63 -17.73 -7.20
C VAL A 951 12.98 -16.88 -6.12
N ARG A 952 11.66 -16.99 -6.00
CA ARG A 952 10.86 -16.41 -4.91
C ARG A 952 10.01 -17.47 -4.22
N SER A 953 9.72 -17.29 -2.94
CA SER A 953 8.90 -18.23 -2.16
C SER A 953 7.43 -18.15 -2.57
N ILE A 954 6.79 -19.30 -2.81
CA ILE A 954 5.35 -19.39 -3.16
C ILE A 954 4.44 -18.93 -1.99
N LEU A 955 4.95 -18.93 -0.76
CA LEU A 955 4.20 -18.48 0.42
C LEU A 955 4.16 -16.95 0.58
N SER A 956 4.85 -16.20 -0.29
CA SER A 956 4.76 -14.74 -0.28
C SER A 956 3.37 -14.29 -0.75
N LEU A 957 2.64 -13.55 0.10
CA LEU A 957 1.31 -13.01 -0.19
C LEU A 957 1.37 -11.68 -0.97
N ILE A 958 2.56 -11.22 -1.34
CA ILE A 958 2.80 -9.91 -1.94
C ILE A 958 2.69 -10.02 -3.46
N THR A 959 1.70 -9.33 -4.05
CA THR A 959 1.61 -9.11 -5.49
C THR A 959 2.35 -7.81 -5.85
N SER A 960 3.69 -7.88 -5.96
CA SER A 960 4.52 -6.73 -6.32
C SER A 960 4.49 -6.44 -7.82
N SER A 961 4.63 -5.17 -8.18
CA SER A 961 4.84 -4.75 -9.58
C SER A 961 6.25 -5.12 -10.03
N VAL A 962 6.40 -5.47 -11.29
CA VAL A 962 7.71 -5.76 -11.91
C VAL A 962 7.99 -4.80 -13.05
N ARG A 963 9.27 -4.48 -13.22
CA ARG A 963 9.76 -3.82 -14.43
C ARG A 963 9.59 -4.78 -15.59
N GLY A 964 8.80 -4.38 -16.57
CA GLY A 964 8.53 -5.10 -17.80
C GLY A 964 9.21 -4.46 -19.00
N GLN A 965 9.05 -5.13 -20.15
CA GLN A 965 9.46 -4.64 -21.45
C GLN A 965 8.42 -5.01 -22.52
N VAL A 966 8.25 -4.11 -23.49
CA VAL A 966 7.42 -4.30 -24.69
C VAL A 966 8.33 -4.48 -25.90
N LEU A 967 8.35 -5.68 -26.48
CA LEU A 967 9.13 -5.98 -27.67
C LEU A 967 8.23 -6.11 -28.90
N LEU A 968 8.66 -5.52 -30.01
CA LEU A 968 7.90 -5.48 -31.27
C LEU A 968 8.66 -6.19 -32.38
N PHE A 969 7.99 -7.14 -33.04
CA PHE A 969 8.53 -7.87 -34.18
C PHE A 969 7.58 -7.79 -35.38
N GLN A 970 8.11 -7.50 -36.56
CA GLN A 970 7.37 -7.46 -37.81
C GLN A 970 7.75 -8.66 -38.69
N PRO A 971 6.83 -9.58 -39.00
CA PRO A 971 7.10 -10.69 -39.90
C PRO A 971 7.59 -10.21 -41.28
N ARG A 972 8.64 -10.84 -41.81
CA ARG A 972 9.21 -10.46 -43.12
C ARG A 972 8.31 -10.80 -44.31
N ARG A 973 7.38 -11.75 -44.19
CA ARG A 973 6.51 -12.18 -45.30
C ARG A 973 5.06 -12.05 -44.89
N SER A 974 4.33 -11.09 -45.48
CA SER A 974 2.87 -11.08 -45.41
C SER A 974 2.25 -10.94 -46.79
N THR A 975 1.29 -11.81 -47.11
CA THR A 975 0.71 -11.91 -48.46
C THR A 975 -0.54 -11.06 -48.67
N THR A 976 -1.11 -10.44 -47.62
CA THR A 976 -2.37 -9.66 -47.74
C THR A 976 -2.46 -8.42 -46.85
N GLN A 977 -1.87 -8.39 -45.64
CA GLN A 977 -1.93 -7.27 -44.67
C GLN A 977 -0.67 -7.22 -43.79
N LYS A 978 -0.15 -6.06 -43.42
CA LYS A 978 1.02 -5.97 -42.52
C LYS A 978 0.65 -6.42 -41.10
N GLN A 979 1.64 -6.97 -40.39
CA GLN A 979 1.48 -7.55 -39.05
C GLN A 979 2.55 -7.06 -38.08
N ILE A 980 2.20 -6.92 -36.81
CA ILE A 980 3.14 -6.71 -35.69
C ILE A 980 2.83 -7.70 -34.59
N TYR A 981 3.88 -8.34 -34.08
CA TYR A 981 3.88 -9.16 -32.88
C TYR A 981 4.35 -8.32 -31.71
N VAL A 982 3.52 -8.23 -30.68
CA VAL A 982 3.80 -7.49 -29.44
C VAL A 982 4.01 -8.50 -28.31
N PHE A 983 5.16 -8.41 -27.64
CA PHE A 983 5.50 -9.26 -26.50
C PHE A 983 5.55 -8.41 -25.23
N LEU A 984 4.78 -8.79 -24.22
CA LEU A 984 4.91 -8.28 -22.86
C LEU A 984 5.72 -9.28 -22.04
N LEU A 985 6.93 -8.89 -21.64
CA LEU A 985 7.86 -9.76 -20.92
C LEU A 985 8.46 -9.03 -19.70
N PRO A 986 8.92 -9.74 -18.66
CA PRO A 986 9.75 -9.16 -17.62
C PRO A 986 11.03 -8.54 -18.19
N SER A 987 11.52 -7.44 -17.61
CA SER A 987 12.71 -6.71 -18.13
C SER A 987 14.02 -7.48 -18.04
N ASN A 988 14.09 -8.51 -17.19
CA ASN A 988 15.24 -9.38 -17.04
C ASN A 988 15.27 -10.56 -18.04
N VAL A 989 14.33 -10.63 -18.99
CA VAL A 989 14.38 -11.55 -20.14
C VAL A 989 15.25 -10.94 -21.25
N PRO A 990 16.35 -11.58 -21.69
CA PRO A 990 17.23 -11.02 -22.73
C PRO A 990 16.58 -10.94 -24.11
N LEU A 991 16.62 -9.76 -24.76
CA LEU A 991 16.14 -9.55 -26.13
C LEU A 991 16.77 -10.51 -27.14
N SER A 992 18.04 -10.87 -26.94
CA SER A 992 18.76 -11.82 -27.78
C SER A 992 18.12 -13.21 -27.80
N GLN A 993 17.53 -13.66 -26.69
CA GLN A 993 16.81 -14.95 -26.64
C GLN A 993 15.50 -14.90 -27.43
N VAL A 994 14.75 -13.81 -27.28
CA VAL A 994 13.47 -13.63 -28.00
C VAL A 994 13.74 -13.49 -29.50
N SER A 995 14.75 -12.69 -29.88
CA SER A 995 15.11 -12.47 -31.29
C SER A 995 15.60 -13.75 -31.98
N GLU A 996 16.31 -14.63 -31.27
CA GLU A 996 16.77 -15.92 -31.80
C GLU A 996 15.62 -16.86 -32.15
N GLN A 997 14.49 -16.81 -31.41
CA GLN A 997 13.30 -17.62 -31.69
C GLN A 997 12.45 -17.07 -32.84
N HIS A 998 12.59 -15.77 -33.15
CA HIS A 998 11.80 -15.06 -34.17
C HIS A 998 12.70 -14.48 -35.29
N LYS A 999 13.72 -15.24 -35.73
CA LYS A 999 14.70 -14.81 -36.76
C LYS A 999 14.08 -14.43 -38.10
N GLU A 1000 12.91 -14.98 -38.40
CA GLU A 1000 12.11 -14.69 -39.59
C GLU A 1000 11.39 -13.33 -39.50
N CYS A 1001 11.36 -12.70 -38.33
CA CYS A 1001 10.80 -11.39 -38.09
C CYS A 1001 11.91 -10.31 -38.04
N MET A 1002 11.51 -9.06 -38.28
CA MET A 1002 12.34 -7.87 -38.05
C MET A 1002 12.01 -7.28 -36.70
N TYR A 1003 12.98 -7.16 -35.81
CA TYR A 1003 12.81 -6.45 -34.55
C TYR A 1003 12.66 -4.94 -34.81
N ILE A 1004 11.57 -4.35 -34.32
CA ILE A 1004 11.35 -2.90 -34.41
C ILE A 1004 11.95 -2.26 -33.15
N LYS A 1005 13.09 -1.59 -33.32
CA LYS A 1005 13.79 -0.90 -32.23
C LYS A 1005 12.96 0.30 -31.75
N THR A 1006 12.57 0.26 -30.48
CA THR A 1006 11.86 1.32 -29.75
C THR A 1006 12.26 1.26 -28.28
N SER A 1007 12.00 2.30 -27.48
CA SER A 1007 12.17 2.19 -26.03
C SER A 1007 11.11 1.22 -25.47
N SER A 1008 11.54 0.16 -24.83
CA SER A 1008 10.69 -0.97 -24.44
C SER A 1008 10.18 -0.91 -23.00
N ASP A 1009 10.82 -0.14 -22.12
CA ASP A 1009 10.61 -0.25 -20.68
C ASP A 1009 9.19 0.14 -20.23
N CYS A 1010 8.62 -0.65 -19.31
CA CYS A 1010 7.32 -0.40 -18.69
C CYS A 1010 7.24 -1.02 -17.28
N THR A 1011 6.13 -0.80 -16.59
CA THR A 1011 5.81 -1.49 -15.33
C THR A 1011 4.63 -2.42 -15.58
N LEU A 1012 4.74 -3.68 -15.15
CA LEU A 1012 3.73 -4.71 -15.32
C LEU A 1012 3.43 -5.35 -13.97
N THR A 1013 2.16 -5.62 -13.72
CA THR A 1013 1.64 -6.23 -12.52
C THR A 1013 1.29 -7.70 -12.81
N PRO A 1014 1.80 -8.66 -12.03
CA PRO A 1014 1.48 -10.07 -12.18
C PRO A 1014 -0.04 -10.33 -12.11
N ASN A 1015 -0.55 -11.24 -12.94
CA ASN A 1015 -1.97 -11.62 -13.00
C ASN A 1015 -2.95 -10.48 -13.37
N GLN A 1016 -2.47 -9.29 -13.75
CA GLN A 1016 -3.30 -8.24 -14.31
C GLN A 1016 -3.53 -8.40 -15.80
N LYS A 1017 -4.61 -7.78 -16.29
CA LYS A 1017 -5.08 -7.91 -17.67
C LYS A 1017 -4.63 -6.71 -18.48
N TYR A 1018 -3.91 -6.95 -19.57
CA TYR A 1018 -3.41 -5.91 -20.48
C TYR A 1018 -4.15 -5.95 -21.80
N SER A 1019 -4.16 -4.82 -22.51
CA SER A 1019 -4.70 -4.70 -23.88
C SER A 1019 -3.81 -3.77 -24.70
N VAL A 1020 -3.85 -3.92 -26.04
CA VAL A 1020 -3.12 -3.04 -26.95
C VAL A 1020 -4.11 -2.21 -27.75
N THR A 1021 -3.81 -0.93 -27.93
CA THR A 1021 -4.63 0.01 -28.71
C THR A 1021 -3.77 0.72 -29.76
N SER A 1022 -4.44 1.23 -30.79
CA SER A 1022 -3.84 2.06 -31.83
C SER A 1022 -4.76 3.22 -32.19
N GLU A 1023 -4.18 4.34 -32.60
CA GLU A 1023 -4.88 5.57 -33.01
C GLU A 1023 -5.62 5.48 -34.36
N LEU A 1024 -5.57 4.32 -35.04
CA LEU A 1024 -6.11 4.13 -36.39
C LEU A 1024 -7.62 3.86 -36.37
N GLU A 1025 -8.45 4.77 -36.89
CA GLU A 1025 -9.92 4.64 -36.85
C GLU A 1025 -10.51 3.59 -37.82
N VAL A 1026 -9.77 3.13 -38.83
CA VAL A 1026 -10.28 2.18 -39.85
C VAL A 1026 -9.22 1.13 -40.24
N HIS A 1027 -9.65 -0.13 -40.36
CA HIS A 1027 -8.88 -1.28 -40.91
C HIS A 1027 -7.68 -1.80 -40.07
N HIS A 1028 -7.85 -1.95 -38.76
CA HIS A 1028 -6.93 -2.73 -37.93
C HIS A 1028 -7.67 -3.81 -37.10
N GLU A 1029 -7.02 -4.95 -36.87
CA GLU A 1029 -7.51 -6.05 -36.02
C GLU A 1029 -6.44 -6.39 -34.99
N ILE A 1030 -6.82 -6.44 -33.71
CA ILE A 1030 -5.94 -6.80 -32.59
C ILE A 1030 -6.48 -8.06 -31.94
N GLN A 1031 -5.62 -9.08 -31.82
CA GLN A 1031 -5.97 -10.32 -31.13
C GLN A 1031 -4.86 -10.75 -30.15
N PRO A 1032 -5.22 -11.27 -28.96
CA PRO A 1032 -6.54 -11.18 -28.34
C PRO A 1032 -6.87 -9.72 -27.97
N LYS A 1033 -8.15 -9.40 -27.72
CA LYS A 1033 -8.56 -8.04 -27.27
C LYS A 1033 -7.86 -7.61 -25.96
N SER A 1034 -7.48 -8.59 -25.16
CA SER A 1034 -6.85 -8.41 -23.87
C SER A 1034 -6.27 -9.73 -23.38
N GLN A 1035 -5.16 -9.72 -22.66
CA GLN A 1035 -4.46 -10.90 -22.18
C GLN A 1035 -3.93 -10.68 -20.75
N VAL A 1036 -3.98 -11.73 -19.92
CA VAL A 1036 -3.39 -11.69 -18.56
C VAL A 1036 -1.87 -11.83 -18.66
N PHE A 1037 -1.14 -10.98 -17.95
CA PHE A 1037 0.32 -11.05 -17.86
C PHE A 1037 0.76 -12.12 -16.87
N PHE A 1038 1.62 -13.02 -17.33
CA PHE A 1038 2.28 -14.06 -16.54
C PHE A 1038 3.79 -13.95 -16.68
N TRP A 1039 4.51 -14.49 -15.69
CA TRP A 1039 5.96 -14.43 -15.61
C TRP A 1039 6.59 -15.42 -16.58
N ASN A 1040 6.72 -15.03 -17.84
CA ASN A 1040 7.27 -15.89 -18.87
C ASN A 1040 8.79 -15.72 -18.99
N PHE A 1041 9.55 -16.72 -18.53
CA PHE A 1041 11.00 -16.81 -18.69
C PHE A 1041 11.44 -17.87 -19.70
N GLY A 1042 10.53 -18.35 -20.57
CA GLY A 1042 10.76 -19.39 -21.57
C GLY A 1042 10.16 -20.75 -21.19
N PRO A 1043 10.37 -21.82 -21.99
CA PRO A 1043 11.27 -21.86 -23.14
C PRO A 1043 10.77 -21.20 -24.41
N ASN A 1044 9.44 -21.07 -24.57
CA ASN A 1044 8.86 -20.54 -25.79
C ASN A 1044 8.29 -19.14 -25.54
N PHE A 1045 8.77 -18.16 -26.30
CA PHE A 1045 8.23 -16.80 -26.27
C PHE A 1045 7.20 -16.65 -27.39
N HIS A 1046 5.93 -16.66 -27.03
CA HIS A 1046 4.82 -16.38 -27.96
C HIS A 1046 4.40 -14.91 -27.89
N PRO A 1047 3.95 -14.32 -29.02
CA PRO A 1047 3.43 -12.96 -29.00
C PRO A 1047 2.23 -12.85 -28.06
N THR A 1048 2.22 -11.82 -27.22
CA THR A 1048 1.10 -11.52 -26.33
C THR A 1048 -0.07 -10.96 -27.13
N PHE A 1049 0.23 -10.14 -28.15
CA PHE A 1049 -0.74 -9.61 -29.10
C PHE A 1049 -0.22 -9.68 -30.53
N GLU A 1050 -1.15 -9.87 -31.46
CA GLU A 1050 -0.94 -9.78 -32.90
C GLU A 1050 -1.82 -8.66 -33.43
N ILE A 1051 -1.21 -7.74 -34.16
CA ILE A 1051 -1.88 -6.58 -34.75
C ILE A 1051 -1.80 -6.70 -36.27
N PHE A 1052 -2.96 -6.67 -36.93
CA PHE A 1052 -3.09 -6.73 -38.38
C PHE A 1052 -3.60 -5.38 -38.88
N PHE A 1053 -3.00 -4.86 -39.94
CA PHE A 1053 -3.41 -3.58 -40.52
C PHE A 1053 -3.11 -3.52 -42.02
N SER A 1054 -3.75 -2.57 -42.71
CA SER A 1054 -3.62 -2.42 -44.16
C SER A 1054 -2.20 -2.02 -44.59
N ASN A 1055 -1.80 -2.44 -45.80
CA ASN A 1055 -0.42 -2.29 -46.30
C ASN A 1055 0.02 -0.85 -46.53
N ASP A 1056 -0.92 0.08 -46.68
CA ASP A 1056 -0.70 1.52 -46.86
C ASP A 1056 -0.21 2.22 -45.58
N ILE A 1057 -0.36 1.58 -44.41
CA ILE A 1057 0.12 2.14 -43.14
C ILE A 1057 1.64 1.99 -43.05
N THR A 1058 2.33 3.11 -42.84
CA THR A 1058 3.80 3.19 -42.69
C THR A 1058 4.25 3.57 -41.29
N ALA A 1059 3.35 4.09 -40.47
CA ALA A 1059 3.59 4.38 -39.05
C ALA A 1059 2.27 4.38 -38.29
N LEU A 1060 2.30 4.06 -37.00
CA LEU A 1060 1.16 4.06 -36.10
C LEU A 1060 1.59 4.34 -34.66
N HIS A 1061 0.73 4.96 -33.86
CA HIS A 1061 0.88 4.94 -32.41
C HIS A 1061 0.33 3.62 -31.84
N LEU A 1062 1.11 2.98 -30.97
CA LEU A 1062 0.73 1.80 -30.20
C LEU A 1062 0.79 2.11 -28.72
N ALA A 1063 -0.25 1.75 -27.97
CA ALA A 1063 -0.34 1.85 -26.53
C ALA A 1063 -0.68 0.49 -25.91
N VAL A 1064 -0.06 0.17 -24.77
CA VAL A 1064 -0.39 -0.96 -23.90
C VAL A 1064 -1.09 -0.38 -22.67
N LEU A 1065 -2.31 -0.86 -22.42
CA LEU A 1065 -3.16 -0.41 -21.33
C LEU A 1065 -3.34 -1.53 -20.30
N GLU A 1066 -3.10 -1.23 -19.03
CA GLU A 1066 -3.49 -2.06 -17.89
C GLU A 1066 -4.98 -1.89 -17.60
N ASN A 1067 -5.71 -3.00 -17.50
CA ASN A 1067 -7.17 -3.07 -17.33
C ASN A 1067 -7.97 -2.20 -18.34
N GLY A 1068 -7.34 -1.83 -19.45
CA GLY A 1068 -7.88 -0.94 -20.48
C GLY A 1068 -7.95 0.54 -20.08
N GLU A 1069 -7.33 0.94 -18.97
CA GLU A 1069 -7.35 2.33 -18.43
C GLU A 1069 -5.98 2.97 -18.41
N CYS A 1070 -5.04 2.36 -17.70
CA CYS A 1070 -3.77 2.98 -17.40
C CYS A 1070 -2.78 2.66 -18.51
N GLU A 1071 -2.28 3.68 -19.20
CA GLU A 1071 -1.21 3.52 -20.19
C GLU A 1071 0.10 3.21 -19.48
N VAL A 1072 0.57 1.97 -19.63
CA VAL A 1072 1.85 1.53 -19.07
C VAL A 1072 3.00 1.65 -20.07
N TRP A 1073 2.67 1.76 -21.37
CA TRP A 1073 3.64 1.96 -22.45
C TRP A 1073 2.93 2.50 -23.69
N ALA A 1074 3.44 3.56 -24.33
CA ALA A 1074 2.97 3.93 -25.66
C ALA A 1074 4.03 4.62 -26.52
N ARG A 1075 4.12 4.24 -27.78
CA ARG A 1075 5.13 4.75 -28.71
C ARG A 1075 4.60 4.86 -30.14
N LYS A 1076 5.17 5.80 -30.87
CA LYS A 1076 5.05 5.87 -32.33
C LYS A 1076 5.98 4.84 -32.98
N VAL A 1077 5.41 3.94 -33.76
CA VAL A 1077 6.07 2.81 -34.39
C VAL A 1077 6.11 3.00 -35.89
N HIS A 1078 7.29 2.87 -36.49
CA HIS A 1078 7.51 2.95 -37.93
C HIS A 1078 7.62 1.56 -38.55
N LEU A 1079 6.99 1.36 -39.71
CA LEU A 1079 6.85 0.07 -40.36
C LEU A 1079 7.56 0.05 -41.71
N SER A 1080 8.27 -1.04 -41.96
CA SER A 1080 9.02 -1.21 -43.21
C SER A 1080 8.10 -1.56 -44.38
N SER A 1081 8.42 -1.08 -45.59
CA SER A 1081 7.75 -1.42 -46.86
C SER A 1081 8.65 -2.35 -47.68
N GLU A 1082 8.17 -3.52 -48.10
CA GLU A 1082 9.00 -4.47 -48.87
C GLU A 1082 9.23 -3.99 -50.31
N ALA A 1083 10.49 -3.69 -50.65
CA ALA A 1083 11.22 -4.28 -51.80
C ALA A 1083 12.63 -3.66 -51.92
N ALA A 1084 13.64 -4.36 -51.41
CA ALA A 1084 14.94 -4.48 -52.08
C ALA A 1084 15.63 -5.77 -51.60
N PRO A 1085 16.16 -6.62 -52.50
CA PRO A 1085 17.02 -7.73 -52.10
C PRO A 1085 18.36 -7.17 -51.60
N ASP A 1086 18.87 -7.73 -50.51
CA ASP A 1086 20.25 -7.60 -50.01
C ASP A 1086 20.98 -6.29 -50.36
N ALA A 1087 20.73 -5.24 -49.58
CA ALA A 1087 21.67 -4.15 -49.43
C ALA A 1087 21.95 -3.99 -47.93
N ALA A 1088 23.21 -4.21 -47.55
CA ALA A 1088 23.73 -3.98 -46.22
C ALA A 1088 23.24 -2.64 -45.65
N GLU A 1089 22.97 -2.62 -44.35
CA GLU A 1089 22.76 -1.41 -43.56
C GLU A 1089 23.87 -0.40 -43.86
N ASN A 1090 23.57 0.60 -44.71
CA ASN A 1090 24.45 1.73 -44.92
C ASN A 1090 24.16 2.77 -43.84
N CYS A 1091 25.15 2.99 -42.98
CA CYS A 1091 25.17 4.09 -42.04
C CYS A 1091 25.21 5.44 -42.77
N HIS A 1092 24.32 6.36 -42.41
CA HIS A 1092 24.35 7.72 -42.93
C HIS A 1092 25.51 8.50 -42.30
N ILE A 1093 26.63 8.59 -43.02
CA ILE A 1093 27.77 9.43 -42.64
C ILE A 1093 27.40 10.90 -42.86
N SER A 1094 27.56 11.72 -41.82
CA SER A 1094 27.29 13.15 -41.92
C SER A 1094 28.24 13.80 -42.94
N GLN A 1095 27.73 14.76 -43.72
CA GLN A 1095 28.51 15.44 -44.76
C GLN A 1095 29.74 16.17 -44.20
N ILE A 1096 29.72 16.53 -42.91
CA ILE A 1096 30.80 17.23 -42.22
C ILE A 1096 31.90 16.24 -41.83
N ASP A 1097 31.54 15.14 -41.17
CA ASP A 1097 32.50 14.10 -40.74
C ASP A 1097 33.20 13.45 -41.94
N TRP A 1098 32.46 13.24 -43.04
CA TRP A 1098 33.06 12.73 -44.27
C TRP A 1098 34.01 13.74 -44.92
N LYS A 1099 33.69 15.04 -44.89
CA LYS A 1099 34.57 16.06 -45.46
C LYS A 1099 35.89 16.10 -44.69
N ASP A 1100 35.85 16.06 -43.38
CA ASP A 1100 37.07 16.15 -42.58
C ASP A 1100 37.94 14.89 -42.77
N TYR A 1101 37.35 13.71 -42.72
CA TYR A 1101 38.09 12.47 -42.99
C TYR A 1101 38.62 12.40 -44.43
N LEU A 1102 37.84 12.86 -45.42
CA LEU A 1102 38.31 12.92 -46.81
C LEU A 1102 39.49 13.89 -46.97
N LEU A 1103 39.55 14.97 -46.18
CA LEU A 1103 40.72 15.84 -46.19
C LEU A 1103 41.97 15.11 -45.69
N ASP A 1104 41.85 14.39 -44.57
CA ASP A 1104 42.95 13.63 -43.97
C ASP A 1104 43.52 12.61 -44.98
N VAL A 1105 42.64 11.89 -45.68
CA VAL A 1105 43.05 10.95 -46.74
C VAL A 1105 43.78 11.66 -47.89
N LEU A 1106 43.33 12.85 -48.28
CA LEU A 1106 43.96 13.64 -49.35
C LEU A 1106 45.30 14.27 -48.91
N GLU A 1107 45.48 14.55 -47.62
CA GLU A 1107 46.73 15.03 -47.03
C GLU A 1107 47.81 13.94 -46.96
N GLU A 1108 47.42 12.66 -46.84
CA GLU A 1108 48.34 11.52 -46.91
C GLU A 1108 48.89 11.22 -48.33
N LEU A 1109 48.46 11.98 -49.35
CA LEU A 1109 48.96 11.88 -50.72
C LEU A 1109 50.04 12.92 -51.01
N THR A 1110 51.13 12.49 -51.64
CA THR A 1110 52.17 13.41 -52.15
C THR A 1110 51.63 14.27 -53.29
N ASP A 1111 52.31 15.39 -53.61
CA ASP A 1111 51.82 16.30 -54.65
C ASP A 1111 51.74 15.65 -56.05
N GLU A 1112 52.64 14.71 -56.36
CA GLU A 1112 52.61 13.96 -57.61
C GLU A 1112 51.48 12.91 -57.64
N GLU A 1113 51.19 12.26 -56.51
CA GLU A 1113 50.03 11.36 -56.37
C GLU A 1113 48.71 12.12 -56.45
N MET A 1114 48.62 13.29 -55.81
CA MET A 1114 47.46 14.17 -55.87
C MET A 1114 47.19 14.66 -57.30
N LYS A 1115 48.25 14.99 -58.06
CA LYS A 1115 48.15 15.33 -59.49
C LYS A 1115 47.65 14.15 -60.32
N ASN A 1116 48.14 12.94 -60.04
CA ASN A 1116 47.68 11.72 -60.71
C ASN A 1116 46.23 11.35 -60.36
N LEU A 1117 45.81 11.54 -59.10
CA LEU A 1117 44.44 11.34 -58.64
C LEU A 1117 43.48 12.26 -59.41
N LYS A 1118 43.79 13.56 -59.48
CA LYS A 1118 42.99 14.57 -60.22
C LYS A 1118 42.83 14.24 -61.71
N MET A 1119 43.81 13.57 -62.32
CA MET A 1119 43.78 13.18 -63.74
C MET A 1119 43.01 11.88 -63.99
N ARG A 1120 42.97 10.96 -63.01
CA ARG A 1120 42.49 9.58 -63.18
C ARG A 1120 41.19 9.27 -62.44
N MET A 1121 40.69 10.19 -61.62
CA MET A 1121 39.44 10.03 -60.88
C MET A 1121 38.24 9.98 -61.83
N PRO A 1122 37.46 8.89 -61.83
CA PRO A 1122 36.26 8.75 -62.65
C PRO A 1122 35.06 9.43 -61.99
N ALA A 1123 34.06 9.81 -62.80
CA ALA A 1123 32.78 10.28 -62.26
C ALA A 1123 31.92 9.06 -61.84
N PRO A 1124 31.26 9.09 -60.67
CA PRO A 1124 30.36 8.03 -60.24
C PRO A 1124 29.21 7.81 -61.23
N ALA A 1125 28.70 6.58 -61.32
CA ALA A 1125 27.61 6.23 -62.22
C ALA A 1125 26.39 7.16 -62.01
N GLY A 1126 25.84 7.68 -63.12
CA GLY A 1126 24.71 8.63 -63.10
C GLY A 1126 25.07 10.11 -62.83
N HIS A 1127 26.32 10.46 -62.55
CA HIS A 1127 26.73 11.82 -62.19
C HIS A 1127 27.64 12.49 -63.24
N LYS A 1128 27.52 13.83 -63.40
CA LYS A 1128 28.40 14.61 -64.30
C LYS A 1128 29.78 14.82 -63.66
N GLY A 1129 30.86 14.57 -64.41
CA GLY A 1129 32.24 14.78 -63.95
C GLY A 1129 32.57 16.24 -63.59
N ILE A 1130 33.56 16.44 -62.72
CA ILE A 1130 34.05 17.77 -62.35
C ILE A 1130 34.88 18.34 -63.53
N PRO A 1131 34.66 19.58 -63.98
CA PRO A 1131 35.39 20.15 -65.10
C PRO A 1131 36.92 20.19 -64.86
N LYS A 1132 37.71 19.77 -65.86
CA LYS A 1132 39.19 19.69 -65.76
C LYS A 1132 39.85 21.02 -65.37
N SER A 1133 39.27 22.15 -65.76
CA SER A 1133 39.75 23.48 -65.37
C SER A 1133 39.64 23.76 -63.87
N ARG A 1134 38.63 23.21 -63.18
CA ARG A 1134 38.47 23.33 -61.72
C ARG A 1134 39.36 22.33 -60.97
N LEU A 1135 39.61 21.15 -61.54
CA LEU A 1135 40.49 20.15 -60.92
C LEU A 1135 41.97 20.53 -60.96
N HIS A 1136 42.45 21.19 -62.04
CA HIS A 1136 43.88 21.49 -62.20
C HIS A 1136 44.39 22.57 -61.24
N GLY A 1137 43.52 23.50 -60.80
CA GLY A 1137 43.86 24.58 -59.87
C GLY A 1137 43.41 24.36 -58.42
N ALA A 1138 42.64 23.31 -58.13
CA ALA A 1138 42.13 23.03 -56.77
C ALA A 1138 43.27 22.53 -55.86
N ASP A 1139 43.38 23.05 -54.64
CA ASP A 1139 44.18 22.43 -53.59
C ASP A 1139 43.41 21.28 -52.91
N ARG A 1140 43.95 20.68 -51.84
CA ARG A 1140 43.36 19.50 -51.20
C ARG A 1140 41.99 19.80 -50.56
N PRO A 1141 41.83 20.91 -49.79
CA PRO A 1141 40.52 21.33 -49.26
C PRO A 1141 39.49 21.64 -50.34
N ASP A 1142 39.89 22.32 -51.42
CA ASP A 1142 39.01 22.65 -52.54
C ASP A 1142 38.54 21.39 -53.27
N LEU A 1143 39.46 20.43 -53.49
CA LEU A 1143 39.14 19.18 -54.16
C LEU A 1143 38.11 18.36 -53.36
N ARG A 1144 38.31 18.21 -52.06
CA ARG A 1144 37.32 17.61 -51.15
C ARG A 1144 35.96 18.27 -51.31
N ASN A 1145 35.89 19.60 -51.22
CA ASN A 1145 34.63 20.32 -51.28
C ASN A 1145 33.93 20.11 -52.62
N PHE A 1146 34.67 20.18 -53.73
CA PHE A 1146 34.10 19.92 -55.06
C PHE A 1146 33.61 18.49 -55.24
N MET A 1147 34.28 17.49 -54.66
CA MET A 1147 33.85 16.09 -54.73
C MET A 1147 32.54 15.87 -53.99
N VAL A 1148 32.43 16.37 -52.75
CA VAL A 1148 31.23 16.17 -51.93
C VAL A 1148 30.06 17.02 -52.42
N GLU A 1149 30.28 18.26 -52.88
CA GLU A 1149 29.22 19.12 -53.43
C GLU A 1149 28.69 18.60 -54.77
N ARG A 1150 29.54 18.00 -55.60
CA ARG A 1150 29.15 17.57 -56.95
C ARG A 1150 28.54 16.17 -56.98
N TRP A 1151 28.99 15.27 -56.10
CA TRP A 1151 28.63 13.85 -56.13
C TRP A 1151 27.96 13.35 -54.86
N GLY A 1152 27.77 14.21 -53.85
CA GLY A 1152 27.28 13.78 -52.54
C GLY A 1152 28.30 12.93 -51.78
N VAL A 1153 27.96 12.56 -50.55
CA VAL A 1153 28.85 11.77 -49.66
C VAL A 1153 29.14 10.40 -50.24
N GLU A 1154 28.11 9.60 -50.56
CA GLU A 1154 28.30 8.26 -51.11
C GLU A 1154 28.98 8.25 -52.50
N GLY A 1155 28.63 9.19 -53.37
CA GLY A 1155 29.27 9.32 -54.67
C GLY A 1155 30.73 9.74 -54.56
N SER A 1156 31.09 10.59 -53.60
CA SER A 1156 32.48 10.97 -53.36
C SER A 1156 33.30 9.86 -52.70
N ILE A 1157 32.72 9.06 -51.77
CA ILE A 1157 33.38 7.84 -51.22
C ILE A 1157 33.77 6.88 -52.36
N THR A 1158 32.83 6.64 -53.27
CA THR A 1158 33.04 5.72 -54.40
C THR A 1158 34.11 6.25 -55.35
N ALA A 1159 34.06 7.54 -55.71
CA ALA A 1159 35.06 8.17 -56.57
C ALA A 1159 36.46 8.16 -55.93
N THR A 1160 36.55 8.37 -54.61
CA THR A 1160 37.82 8.33 -53.86
C THR A 1160 38.41 6.94 -53.85
N LYS A 1161 37.64 5.89 -53.53
CA LYS A 1161 38.13 4.50 -53.54
C LYS A 1161 38.67 4.09 -54.91
N GLU A 1162 37.94 4.40 -55.99
CA GLU A 1162 38.37 4.04 -57.33
C GLU A 1162 39.57 4.88 -57.80
N GLY A 1163 39.62 6.16 -57.40
CA GLY A 1163 40.76 7.05 -57.65
C GLY A 1163 42.04 6.57 -56.97
N LEU A 1164 41.96 6.24 -55.68
CA LEU A 1164 43.07 5.70 -54.89
C LEU A 1164 43.56 4.35 -55.44
N SER A 1165 42.65 3.49 -55.90
CA SER A 1165 43.00 2.21 -56.51
C SER A 1165 43.80 2.41 -57.81
N LYS A 1166 43.43 3.39 -58.63
CA LYS A 1166 44.14 3.72 -59.90
C LYS A 1166 45.51 4.35 -59.70
N ILE A 1167 45.81 4.88 -58.51
CA ILE A 1167 47.15 5.34 -58.12
C ILE A 1167 47.87 4.35 -57.21
N GLN A 1168 47.30 3.15 -56.99
CA GLN A 1168 47.87 2.04 -56.22
C GLN A 1168 48.08 2.31 -54.71
N ARG A 1169 47.32 3.25 -54.12
CA ARG A 1169 47.32 3.51 -52.66
C ARG A 1169 46.28 2.66 -51.93
N ASN A 1170 46.49 1.35 -51.91
CA ASN A 1170 45.58 0.39 -51.28
C ASN A 1170 45.56 0.51 -49.74
N ASP A 1171 46.65 0.99 -49.16
CA ASP A 1171 46.78 1.31 -47.73
C ASP A 1171 45.72 2.32 -47.26
N LEU A 1172 45.48 3.36 -48.07
CA LEU A 1172 44.45 4.37 -47.77
C LEU A 1172 43.04 3.86 -48.05
N ILE A 1173 42.87 2.88 -48.94
CA ILE A 1173 41.59 2.22 -49.18
C ILE A 1173 41.21 1.35 -47.98
N GLU A 1174 42.17 0.63 -47.40
CA GLU A 1174 41.96 -0.13 -46.16
C GLU A 1174 41.61 0.80 -44.99
N LYS A 1175 42.38 1.87 -44.76
CA LYS A 1175 42.03 2.89 -43.75
C LYS A 1175 40.63 3.45 -43.96
N LEU A 1176 40.28 3.77 -45.20
CA LEU A 1176 38.95 4.26 -45.53
C LEU A 1176 37.87 3.20 -45.27
N ASN A 1177 38.12 1.92 -45.59
CA ASN A 1177 37.19 0.85 -45.27
C ASN A 1177 37.02 0.67 -43.75
N ASP A 1178 38.10 0.74 -42.98
CA ASP A 1178 38.06 0.67 -41.51
C ASP A 1178 37.26 1.83 -40.93
N PHE A 1179 37.44 3.05 -41.46
CA PHE A 1179 36.65 4.21 -41.05
C PHE A 1179 35.15 4.03 -41.35
N LEU A 1180 34.82 3.55 -42.55
CA LEU A 1180 33.43 3.26 -42.92
C LEU A 1180 32.84 2.13 -42.08
N GLN A 1181 33.64 1.12 -41.72
CA GLN A 1181 33.23 -0.02 -40.89
C GLN A 1181 33.05 0.37 -39.42
N LYS A 1182 33.86 1.30 -38.91
CA LYS A 1182 33.69 1.90 -37.59
C LYS A 1182 32.44 2.75 -37.47
N LEU A 1183 31.96 3.31 -38.59
CA LEU A 1183 30.71 4.06 -38.63
C LEU A 1183 29.50 3.16 -38.88
N SER A 1184 29.66 2.00 -39.52
CA SER A 1184 28.58 1.02 -39.72
C SER A 1184 28.29 0.12 -38.50
N ASN A 1185 29.16 0.16 -37.49
CA ASN A 1185 29.00 -0.51 -36.18
C ASN A 1185 28.60 0.51 -35.12
#